data_AF-A0A5J4EBF1-F1
#
_entry.id   AF-A0A5J4EBF1-F1
#
_cell.length_a   1.000
_cell.length_b   1.000
_cell.length_c   1.000
_cell.angle_alpha   90.00
_cell.angle_beta   90.00
_cell.angle_gamma   90.00
#
_symmetry.space_group_name_H-M   'P 1'
#
loop_
_entity.id
_entity.type
_entity.pdbx_description
1 polymer ?
#
loop_
_entity_poly.entity_id
_entity_poly.type
_entity_poly.pdbx_seq_one_letter_code
_entity_poly.pdbx_strand_id
1 'polypeptide(L)'
;MANAIKTVSVQRGHDAQEFALYCFGGAGGQLCCRVADSLGMRRILIHPQAGVLSALGMGLAEIRDLRQQTVSAILDEKSLADLQPLADRLTQQSREAVAAQQAAGRSVHTRCQAQLRYQGSDSVLTVAWSDPAAMKKDFASAHRAHYGFSVSGQAVVIENLAVESIGEPENIQPALLAASPLPDAVAQLPFYCPGGWRTADWFDRVDLGAGCAIDGPAIIFDDSATTVVDPGWRAGVLDDGHLQLLRREETVKPANGRAATGADPIRLEVFNNLFMHIATQMGVVLRNTAHSVNIKERLDFSCALFDGQGGLVANAPHMPVHLGSMGASVATVVKKHAADMQPGDSYALNAPYAGGTHLPDITVVTPVWFDLAKPSFYLASRAHHADIGGITPGSMPPDSTRIEQEGTLLDNLRIVRDGRLDEARLLNLLSGGEWPARNPQQNIEDLKAQIAANRRGLQELGSVIDHYGLATVQAYVKHVQDNAEESVRRAISNLKDGSYSSVMDTGQTIRVSICVDKNKRSAIIDFAGTSPQAGNNFNAPASVCTAAVLYVFRTLVDHKIPLNEGCLKPLEIKIPAGSMLTPDFPAAVVAGNVETSQCIVDTLYGALNLQASAQGTMNNLTFGDSRWQYYETICGGSGAGDGFHGTDAIHTHMTNSRLTDPEVLESRFPVRVREFSIREKSGGDGKYRGGNGARRSLEFLRPMTAAILSGHRKTAPSGLAGGADAAAGRNSLRKANGDVVRLEATASFQVEPGDILIIDTPGGGGYGTPE
;
A
#
# COMPACT_ATOMS: atom_id res chain seq x y z
N MET A 1 -8.33 -4.78 -24.58
CA MET A 1 -9.52 -5.37 -23.93
C MET A 1 -9.13 -6.50 -22.96
N ALA A 2 -8.59 -7.63 -23.44
CA ALA A 2 -8.18 -8.75 -22.58
C ALA A 2 -7.24 -8.32 -21.42
N ASN A 3 -6.26 -7.45 -21.67
CA ASN A 3 -5.39 -6.94 -20.60
C ASN A 3 -6.14 -6.16 -19.52
N ALA A 4 -7.19 -5.40 -19.85
CA ALA A 4 -7.98 -4.67 -18.84
C ALA A 4 -8.77 -5.64 -17.95
N ILE A 5 -9.33 -6.71 -18.54
CA ILE A 5 -10.03 -7.77 -17.80
C ILE A 5 -9.02 -8.54 -16.93
N LYS A 6 -7.84 -8.89 -17.46
CA LYS A 6 -6.74 -9.47 -16.67
C LYS A 6 -6.39 -8.56 -15.50
N THR A 7 -6.22 -7.26 -15.71
CA THR A 7 -5.94 -6.33 -14.62
C THR A 7 -7.00 -6.40 -13.53
N VAL A 8 -8.29 -6.33 -13.85
CA VAL A 8 -9.36 -6.29 -12.83
C VAL A 8 -9.57 -7.64 -12.13
N SER A 9 -9.46 -8.76 -12.86
CA SER A 9 -9.65 -10.12 -12.32
C SER A 9 -8.40 -10.61 -11.58
N VAL A 10 -7.22 -10.49 -12.21
CA VAL A 10 -5.95 -11.00 -11.69
C VAL A 10 -5.43 -10.14 -10.54
N GLN A 11 -5.60 -8.81 -10.54
CA GLN A 11 -5.24 -7.98 -9.36
C GLN A 11 -6.08 -8.30 -8.12
N ARG A 12 -7.24 -8.93 -8.31
CA ARG A 12 -8.09 -9.46 -7.23
C ARG A 12 -7.83 -10.94 -6.94
N GLY A 13 -6.83 -11.54 -7.60
CA GLY A 13 -6.42 -12.92 -7.36
C GLY A 13 -7.28 -13.99 -8.03
N HIS A 14 -8.18 -13.62 -8.94
CA HIS A 14 -9.06 -14.57 -9.61
C HIS A 14 -8.44 -15.10 -10.92
N ASP A 15 -8.50 -16.42 -11.13
CA ASP A 15 -8.22 -17.01 -12.44
C ASP A 15 -9.41 -16.76 -13.37
N ALA A 16 -9.19 -15.93 -14.39
CA ALA A 16 -10.18 -15.58 -15.39
C ALA A 16 -10.80 -16.81 -16.08
N GLN A 17 -10.06 -17.92 -16.19
CA GLN A 17 -10.51 -19.15 -16.88
C GLN A 17 -11.71 -19.83 -16.18
N GLU A 18 -11.91 -19.59 -14.89
CA GLU A 18 -13.01 -20.18 -14.11
C GLU A 18 -14.36 -19.45 -14.32
N PHE A 19 -14.36 -18.28 -14.96
CA PHE A 19 -15.54 -17.44 -15.12
C PHE A 19 -16.09 -17.46 -16.55
N ALA A 20 -17.36 -17.06 -16.68
CA ALA A 20 -17.94 -16.70 -17.98
C ALA A 20 -17.64 -15.24 -18.29
N LEU A 21 -17.25 -14.94 -19.53
CA LEU A 21 -17.15 -13.57 -20.01
C LEU A 21 -18.56 -13.03 -20.29
N TYR A 22 -19.01 -12.07 -19.49
CA TYR A 22 -20.29 -11.40 -19.74
C TYR A 22 -20.09 -10.19 -20.67
N CYS A 23 -20.62 -10.27 -21.89
CA CYS A 23 -20.41 -9.27 -22.95
C CYS A 23 -21.68 -8.45 -23.20
N PHE A 24 -21.54 -7.13 -23.21
CA PHE A 24 -22.61 -6.18 -23.50
C PHE A 24 -22.06 -4.91 -24.19
N GLY A 25 -22.96 -4.00 -24.56
CA GLY A 25 -22.70 -2.86 -25.43
C GLY A 25 -22.76 -3.26 -26.91
N GLY A 26 -23.13 -2.34 -27.80
CA GLY A 26 -23.37 -2.65 -29.22
C GLY A 26 -22.20 -3.32 -29.96
N ALA A 27 -20.96 -3.05 -29.53
CA ALA A 27 -19.75 -3.66 -30.08
C ALA A 27 -19.19 -4.83 -29.25
N GLY A 28 -19.75 -5.13 -28.07
CA GLY A 28 -19.20 -6.12 -27.14
C GLY A 28 -19.14 -7.53 -27.73
N GLY A 29 -20.17 -7.93 -28.48
CA GLY A 29 -20.26 -9.24 -29.14
C GLY A 29 -19.29 -9.42 -30.32
N GLN A 30 -18.73 -8.35 -30.87
CA GLN A 30 -17.91 -8.42 -32.09
C GLN A 30 -16.50 -9.00 -31.85
N LEU A 31 -15.95 -8.81 -30.64
CA LEU A 31 -14.60 -9.25 -30.26
C LEU A 31 -14.60 -10.28 -29.12
N CYS A 32 -15.78 -10.71 -28.65
CA CYS A 32 -15.94 -11.50 -27.44
C CYS A 32 -15.16 -12.83 -27.49
N CYS A 33 -15.24 -13.57 -28.60
CA CYS A 33 -14.53 -14.84 -28.80
C CYS A 33 -13.01 -14.66 -28.68
N ARG A 34 -12.43 -13.67 -29.37
CA ARG A 34 -10.99 -13.38 -29.34
C ARG A 34 -10.51 -12.92 -27.96
N VAL A 35 -11.33 -12.12 -27.28
CA VAL A 35 -11.05 -11.70 -25.90
C VAL A 35 -11.07 -12.91 -24.98
N ALA A 36 -12.08 -13.76 -25.07
CA ALA A 36 -12.17 -14.99 -24.28
C ALA A 36 -11.00 -15.94 -24.55
N ASP A 37 -10.64 -16.17 -25.82
CA ASP A 37 -9.49 -17.00 -26.19
C ASP A 37 -8.17 -16.43 -25.62
N SER A 38 -7.97 -15.10 -25.66
CA SER A 38 -6.78 -14.44 -25.06
C SER A 38 -6.73 -14.52 -23.52
N LEU A 39 -7.89 -14.73 -22.89
CA LEU A 39 -8.06 -14.94 -21.45
C LEU A 39 -8.07 -16.42 -21.05
N GLY A 40 -8.12 -17.35 -22.01
CA GLY A 40 -8.31 -18.78 -21.75
C GLY A 40 -9.72 -19.14 -21.26
N MET A 41 -10.68 -18.23 -21.36
CA MET A 41 -12.07 -18.45 -20.97
C MET A 41 -12.79 -19.35 -21.97
N ARG A 42 -13.69 -20.20 -21.47
CA ARG A 42 -14.39 -21.22 -22.28
C ARG A 42 -15.87 -20.91 -22.50
N ARG A 43 -16.40 -19.90 -21.80
CA ARG A 43 -17.82 -19.54 -21.80
C ARG A 43 -17.97 -18.03 -21.93
N ILE A 44 -18.87 -17.60 -22.80
CA ILE A 44 -19.30 -16.21 -22.96
C ILE A 44 -20.82 -16.18 -22.80
N LEU A 45 -21.33 -15.15 -22.14
CA LEU A 45 -22.76 -14.88 -22.01
C LEU A 45 -23.06 -13.48 -22.56
N ILE A 46 -24.12 -13.37 -23.36
CA ILE A 46 -24.57 -12.12 -23.97
C ILE A 46 -26.07 -11.98 -23.69
N HIS A 47 -26.46 -10.89 -23.04
CA HIS A 47 -27.85 -10.57 -22.72
C HIS A 47 -28.68 -10.34 -24.00
N PRO A 48 -29.99 -10.70 -24.05
CA PRO A 48 -30.85 -10.38 -25.19
C PRO A 48 -30.84 -8.90 -25.57
N GLN A 49 -30.69 -8.02 -24.59
CA GLN A 49 -30.61 -6.56 -24.77
C GLN A 49 -29.17 -6.03 -24.59
N ALA A 50 -28.16 -6.82 -24.99
CA ALA A 50 -26.76 -6.46 -24.80
C ALA A 50 -26.41 -5.05 -25.31
N GLY A 51 -26.96 -4.62 -26.45
CA GLY A 51 -26.72 -3.30 -27.03
C GLY A 51 -27.11 -2.12 -26.14
N VAL A 52 -28.15 -2.30 -25.32
CA VAL A 52 -28.74 -1.26 -24.45
C VAL A 52 -28.77 -1.64 -22.97
N LEU A 53 -27.94 -2.62 -22.58
CA LEU A 53 -28.00 -3.22 -21.24
C LEU A 53 -27.81 -2.20 -20.11
N SER A 54 -27.00 -1.17 -20.32
CA SER A 54 -26.83 -0.09 -19.32
C SER A 54 -28.12 0.70 -19.11
N ALA A 55 -28.89 0.98 -20.18
CA ALA A 55 -30.18 1.65 -20.08
C ALA A 55 -31.22 0.75 -19.39
N LEU A 56 -31.22 -0.54 -19.70
CA LEU A 56 -32.04 -1.52 -18.98
C LEU A 56 -31.68 -1.53 -17.49
N GLY A 57 -30.40 -1.60 -17.14
CA GLY A 57 -29.95 -1.57 -15.74
C GLY A 57 -30.35 -0.30 -15.01
N MET A 58 -30.32 0.86 -15.67
CA MET A 58 -30.83 2.12 -15.12
C MET A 58 -32.35 2.09 -14.90
N GLY A 59 -33.11 1.49 -15.82
CA GLY A 59 -34.57 1.35 -15.69
C GLY A 59 -35.01 0.33 -14.63
N LEU A 60 -34.21 -0.72 -14.42
CA LEU A 60 -34.46 -1.76 -13.41
C LEU A 60 -33.94 -1.39 -12.02
N ALA A 61 -33.11 -0.36 -11.91
CA ALA A 61 -32.52 0.04 -10.64
C ALA A 61 -33.61 0.48 -9.66
N GLU A 62 -33.49 0.02 -8.41
CA GLU A 62 -34.34 0.51 -7.33
C GLU A 62 -34.15 2.03 -7.16
N ILE A 63 -35.25 2.77 -7.05
CA ILE A 63 -35.20 4.18 -6.70
C ILE A 63 -34.77 4.29 -5.25
N ARG A 64 -33.65 4.98 -5.01
CA ARG A 64 -33.04 5.13 -3.70
C ARG A 64 -32.70 6.58 -3.42
N ASP A 65 -32.90 7.03 -2.18
CA ASP A 65 -32.43 8.33 -1.69
C ASP A 65 -31.65 8.10 -0.39
N LEU A 66 -30.38 8.54 -0.36
CA LEU A 66 -29.50 8.46 0.80
C LEU A 66 -29.26 9.87 1.35
N ARG A 67 -29.62 10.10 2.62
CA ARG A 67 -29.36 11.34 3.35
C ARG A 67 -28.41 11.06 4.50
N GLN A 68 -27.38 11.88 4.67
CA GLN A 68 -26.41 11.74 5.74
C GLN A 68 -26.10 13.10 6.39
N GLN A 69 -25.89 13.11 7.71
CA GLN A 69 -25.42 14.28 8.45
C GLN A 69 -24.39 13.89 9.51
N THR A 70 -23.30 14.66 9.61
CA THR A 70 -22.26 14.52 10.64
C THR A 70 -22.74 15.10 11.97
N VAL A 71 -22.52 14.36 13.06
CA VAL A 71 -23.02 14.71 14.40
C VAL A 71 -21.94 14.63 15.49
N SER A 72 -20.96 13.73 15.34
CA SER A 72 -19.82 13.52 16.26
C SER A 72 -20.19 13.59 17.77
N ALA A 73 -21.10 12.72 18.21
CA ALA A 73 -21.59 12.65 19.59
C ALA A 73 -21.25 11.32 20.27
N ILE A 74 -21.04 11.30 21.59
CA ILE A 74 -20.82 10.03 22.34
C ILE A 74 -22.11 9.18 22.29
N LEU A 75 -21.97 7.87 22.08
CA LEU A 75 -23.08 6.93 22.06
C LEU A 75 -23.59 6.65 23.47
N ASP A 76 -24.58 7.42 23.90
CA ASP A 76 -25.33 7.27 25.14
C ASP A 76 -26.84 7.59 24.94
N GLU A 77 -27.64 7.35 25.98
CA GLU A 77 -29.10 7.55 25.91
C GLU A 77 -29.48 9.01 25.63
N LYS A 78 -28.73 9.96 26.21
CA LYS A 78 -28.98 11.40 26.03
C LYS A 78 -28.74 11.81 24.58
N SER A 79 -27.61 11.42 24.01
CA SER A 79 -27.24 11.77 22.64
C SER A 79 -28.21 11.15 21.64
N LEU A 80 -28.74 9.95 21.91
CA LEU A 80 -29.81 9.38 21.08
C LEU A 80 -31.09 10.20 21.15
N ALA A 81 -31.52 10.63 22.33
CA ALA A 81 -32.70 11.47 22.49
C ALA A 81 -32.53 12.82 21.75
N ASP A 82 -31.34 13.43 21.85
CA ASP A 82 -31.01 14.68 21.15
C ASP A 82 -30.95 14.51 19.62
N LEU A 83 -30.56 13.33 19.13
CA LEU A 83 -30.43 13.01 17.70
C LEU A 83 -31.69 12.41 17.07
N GLN A 84 -32.67 11.95 17.86
CA GLN A 84 -33.91 11.36 17.33
C GLN A 84 -34.69 12.31 16.40
N PRO A 85 -34.85 13.62 16.71
CA PRO A 85 -35.51 14.56 15.79
C PRO A 85 -34.78 14.72 14.45
N LEU A 86 -33.44 14.61 14.46
CA LEU A 86 -32.64 14.58 13.23
C LEU A 86 -32.92 13.30 12.43
N ALA A 87 -32.94 12.14 13.08
CA ALA A 87 -33.26 10.86 12.44
C ALA A 87 -34.63 10.88 11.76
N ASP A 88 -35.64 11.39 12.47
CA ASP A 88 -37.02 11.49 11.97
C ASP A 88 -37.10 12.43 10.76
N ARG A 89 -36.43 13.60 10.84
CA ARG A 89 -36.36 14.55 9.72
C ARG A 89 -35.70 13.95 8.48
N LEU A 90 -34.54 13.30 8.63
CA LEU A 90 -33.85 12.67 7.49
C LEU A 90 -34.69 11.53 6.90
N THR A 91 -35.38 10.76 7.76
CA THR A 91 -36.31 9.70 7.36
C THR A 91 -37.46 10.23 6.54
N GLN A 92 -38.11 11.29 7.00
CA GLN A 92 -39.21 11.93 6.29
C GLN A 92 -38.74 12.45 4.92
N GLN A 93 -37.64 13.22 4.89
CA GLN A 93 -37.09 13.78 3.65
C GLN A 93 -36.72 12.72 2.62
N SER A 94 -36.09 11.62 3.07
CA SER A 94 -35.69 10.52 2.20
C SER A 94 -36.91 9.76 1.65
N ARG A 95 -37.93 9.51 2.47
CA ARG A 95 -39.18 8.88 2.04
C ARG A 95 -39.94 9.72 1.02
N GLU A 96 -40.06 11.02 1.27
CA GLU A 96 -40.72 11.95 0.35
C GLU A 96 -39.99 12.02 -1.00
N ALA A 97 -38.65 12.02 -0.98
CA ALA A 97 -37.83 12.03 -2.20
C ALA A 97 -38.02 10.77 -3.06
N VAL A 98 -38.12 9.58 -2.44
CA VAL A 98 -38.42 8.33 -3.15
C VAL A 98 -39.88 8.32 -3.63
N ALA A 99 -40.84 8.68 -2.78
CA ALA A 99 -42.26 8.68 -3.13
C ALA A 99 -42.58 9.65 -4.29
N ALA A 100 -41.86 10.77 -4.41
CA ALA A 100 -42.01 11.71 -5.51
C ALA A 100 -41.55 11.16 -6.88
N GLN A 101 -40.70 10.13 -6.88
CA GLN A 101 -40.13 9.52 -8.09
C GLN A 101 -40.80 8.19 -8.46
N GLN A 102 -41.53 7.57 -7.52
CA GLN A 102 -42.19 6.28 -7.72
C GLN A 102 -43.66 6.41 -8.12
N ALA A 103 -44.18 5.37 -8.79
CA ALA A 103 -45.61 5.26 -9.07
C ALA A 103 -46.44 5.20 -7.77
N ALA A 104 -47.59 5.89 -7.78
CA ALA A 104 -48.48 5.97 -6.61
C ALA A 104 -48.91 4.58 -6.12
N GLY A 105 -48.90 4.38 -4.79
CA GLY A 105 -49.34 3.14 -4.14
C GLY A 105 -48.27 2.07 -3.96
N ARG A 106 -47.02 2.31 -4.36
CA ARG A 106 -45.88 1.40 -4.09
C ARG A 106 -45.30 1.59 -2.69
N SER A 107 -44.78 0.52 -2.12
CA SER A 107 -44.20 0.56 -0.78
C SER A 107 -42.80 1.19 -0.79
N VAL A 108 -42.47 1.94 0.26
CA VAL A 108 -41.14 2.51 0.49
C VAL A 108 -40.58 1.89 1.77
N HIS A 109 -39.46 1.19 1.65
CA HIS A 109 -38.73 0.66 2.79
C HIS A 109 -37.63 1.65 3.22
N THR A 110 -37.56 1.99 4.49
CA THR A 110 -36.54 2.92 5.00
C THR A 110 -35.71 2.27 6.08
N ARG A 111 -34.39 2.44 6.00
CA ARG A 111 -33.44 2.04 7.03
C ARG A 111 -32.70 3.25 7.56
N CYS A 112 -32.71 3.43 8.88
CA CYS A 112 -31.88 4.40 9.58
C CYS A 112 -30.66 3.67 10.16
N GLN A 113 -29.48 4.25 9.98
CA GLN A 113 -28.19 3.68 10.36
C GLN A 113 -27.32 4.74 11.05
N ALA A 114 -26.52 4.30 12.02
CA ALA A 114 -25.44 5.11 12.56
C ALA A 114 -24.10 4.59 12.05
N GLN A 115 -23.22 5.52 11.71
CA GLN A 115 -21.81 5.24 11.50
C GLN A 115 -21.08 5.50 12.81
N LEU A 116 -20.60 4.42 13.43
CA LEU A 116 -19.99 4.44 14.75
C LEU A 116 -18.47 4.24 14.68
N ARG A 117 -17.74 4.84 15.60
CA ARG A 117 -16.30 4.65 15.79
C ARG A 117 -15.93 4.66 17.26
N TYR A 118 -14.78 4.11 17.63
CA TYR A 118 -14.23 4.34 18.96
C TYR A 118 -13.71 5.79 19.07
N GLN A 119 -13.83 6.40 20.24
CA GLN A 119 -13.37 7.76 20.48
C GLN A 119 -11.87 7.88 20.23
N GLY A 120 -11.45 8.68 19.25
CA GLY A 120 -10.05 8.81 18.85
C GLY A 120 -9.62 7.87 17.70
N SER A 121 -10.51 6.99 17.24
CA SER A 121 -10.43 6.37 15.90
C SER A 121 -11.27 7.20 14.91
N ASP A 122 -11.02 7.06 13.61
CA ASP A 122 -11.84 7.62 12.51
C ASP A 122 -12.42 6.52 11.61
N SER A 123 -12.17 5.25 11.95
CA SER A 123 -12.80 4.16 11.21
C SER A 123 -14.22 3.96 11.67
N VAL A 124 -15.13 4.27 10.76
CA VAL A 124 -16.55 4.12 10.98
C VAL A 124 -17.02 2.74 10.55
N LEU A 125 -17.86 2.12 11.37
CA LEU A 125 -18.64 0.95 11.01
C LEU A 125 -20.12 1.30 11.10
N THR A 126 -20.86 0.90 10.09
CA THR A 126 -22.30 1.15 10.01
C THR A 126 -23.06 0.09 10.81
N VAL A 127 -23.91 0.53 11.73
CA VAL A 127 -24.87 -0.31 12.44
C VAL A 127 -26.29 0.23 12.27
N ALA A 128 -27.30 -0.60 12.52
CA ALA A 128 -28.68 -0.13 12.54
C ALA A 128 -28.88 0.91 13.66
N TRP A 129 -29.68 1.94 13.41
CA TRP A 129 -30.10 2.89 14.45
C TRP A 129 -31.07 2.18 15.41
N SER A 130 -30.66 2.00 16.67
CA SER A 130 -31.45 1.33 17.71
C SER A 130 -31.12 1.89 19.10
N ASP A 131 -31.48 1.20 20.19
CA ASP A 131 -31.02 1.56 21.52
C ASP A 131 -29.47 1.48 21.64
N PRO A 132 -28.84 2.25 22.56
CA PRO A 132 -27.39 2.34 22.65
C PRO A 132 -26.70 1.01 22.96
N ALA A 133 -27.35 0.10 23.69
CA ALA A 133 -26.75 -1.16 24.10
C ALA A 133 -26.66 -2.13 22.92
N ALA A 134 -27.73 -2.24 22.13
CA ALA A 134 -27.73 -3.02 20.88
C ALA A 134 -26.72 -2.44 19.87
N MET A 135 -26.71 -1.12 19.67
CA MET A 135 -25.74 -0.46 18.78
C MET A 135 -24.29 -0.73 19.19
N LYS A 136 -23.96 -0.65 20.49
CA LYS A 136 -22.61 -0.98 21.00
C LYS A 136 -22.25 -2.44 20.76
N LYS A 137 -23.20 -3.36 20.96
CA LYS A 137 -23.00 -4.80 20.73
C LYS A 137 -22.77 -5.11 19.26
N ASP A 138 -23.58 -4.55 18.37
CA ASP A 138 -23.48 -4.74 16.93
C ASP A 138 -22.19 -4.12 16.39
N PHE A 139 -21.82 -2.94 16.89
CA PHE A 139 -20.54 -2.31 16.60
C PHE A 139 -19.37 -3.20 17.03
N ALA A 140 -19.38 -3.72 18.26
CA ALA A 140 -18.33 -4.62 18.75
C ALA A 140 -18.27 -5.94 17.96
N SER A 141 -19.42 -6.46 17.48
CA SER A 141 -19.49 -7.63 16.62
C SER A 141 -18.91 -7.34 15.23
N ALA A 142 -19.34 -6.25 14.59
CA ALA A 142 -18.82 -5.80 13.30
C ALA A 142 -17.32 -5.50 13.37
N HIS A 143 -16.87 -4.87 14.46
CA HIS A 143 -15.45 -4.60 14.70
C HIS A 143 -14.64 -5.88 14.86
N ARG A 144 -15.16 -6.89 15.58
CA ARG A 144 -14.52 -8.22 15.67
C ARG A 144 -14.49 -8.95 14.34
N ALA A 145 -15.56 -8.90 13.57
CA ALA A 145 -15.63 -9.54 12.26
C ALA A 145 -14.66 -8.88 11.28
N HIS A 146 -14.56 -7.55 11.30
CA HIS A 146 -13.75 -6.80 10.35
C HIS A 146 -12.27 -6.73 10.74
N TYR A 147 -11.97 -6.65 12.04
CA TYR A 147 -10.62 -6.39 12.56
C TYR A 147 -10.08 -7.49 13.50
N GLY A 148 -10.88 -8.50 13.87
CA GLY A 148 -10.43 -9.63 14.69
C GLY A 148 -10.31 -9.33 16.20
N PHE A 149 -10.79 -8.16 16.67
CA PHE A 149 -10.88 -7.79 18.08
C PHE A 149 -11.98 -6.74 18.31
N SER A 150 -12.31 -6.44 19.58
CA SER A 150 -13.14 -5.28 19.98
C SER A 150 -12.44 -4.57 21.12
N VAL A 151 -12.52 -3.24 21.17
CA VAL A 151 -11.91 -2.46 22.26
C VAL A 151 -12.88 -2.38 23.45
N SER A 152 -12.38 -2.76 24.63
CA SER A 152 -13.11 -2.68 25.90
C SER A 152 -12.81 -1.36 26.60
N GLY A 153 -13.81 -0.75 27.22
CA GLY A 153 -13.64 0.45 28.07
C GLY A 153 -13.55 1.80 27.33
N GLN A 154 -13.48 1.81 26.01
CA GLN A 154 -13.43 3.04 25.22
C GLN A 154 -14.84 3.52 24.84
N ALA A 155 -15.07 4.84 24.89
CA ALA A 155 -16.33 5.42 24.44
C ALA A 155 -16.52 5.20 22.92
N VAL A 156 -17.77 4.93 22.52
CA VAL A 156 -18.17 4.84 21.12
C VAL A 156 -18.79 6.19 20.73
N VAL A 157 -18.48 6.68 19.53
CA VAL A 157 -18.95 7.95 18.99
C VAL A 157 -19.81 7.68 17.76
N ILE A 158 -20.97 8.33 17.69
CA ILE A 158 -21.80 8.46 16.49
C ILE A 158 -21.17 9.54 15.63
N GLU A 159 -20.49 9.16 14.55
CA GLU A 159 -19.86 10.10 13.65
C GLU A 159 -20.90 10.70 12.70
N ASN A 160 -21.65 9.83 12.02
CA ASN A 160 -22.71 10.22 11.09
C ASN A 160 -24.00 9.46 11.37
N LEU A 161 -25.11 10.12 11.10
CA LEU A 161 -26.42 9.50 10.96
C LEU A 161 -26.76 9.43 9.47
N ALA A 162 -27.15 8.24 9.00
CA ALA A 162 -27.48 8.00 7.60
C ALA A 162 -28.86 7.34 7.49
N VAL A 163 -29.69 7.84 6.57
CA VAL A 163 -30.99 7.25 6.26
C VAL A 163 -31.07 6.95 4.77
N GLU A 164 -31.44 5.72 4.44
CA GLU A 164 -31.69 5.29 3.08
C GLU A 164 -33.12 4.80 2.95
N SER A 165 -33.87 5.42 2.04
CA SER A 165 -35.16 4.91 1.59
C SER A 165 -34.98 4.23 0.24
N ILE A 166 -35.58 3.05 0.12
CA ILE A 166 -35.53 2.19 -1.06
C ILE A 166 -36.97 1.93 -1.47
N GLY A 167 -37.25 2.29 -2.71
CA GLY A 167 -38.53 2.04 -3.32
C GLY A 167 -38.68 0.59 -3.79
N GLU A 168 -39.90 0.08 -3.84
CA GLU A 168 -40.17 -1.27 -4.35
C GLU A 168 -39.74 -1.40 -5.83
N PRO A 169 -38.89 -2.39 -6.18
CA PRO A 169 -38.46 -2.59 -7.55
C PRO A 169 -39.62 -3.02 -8.45
N GLU A 170 -39.54 -2.67 -9.73
CA GLU A 170 -40.43 -3.26 -10.72
C GLU A 170 -40.04 -4.71 -10.96
N ASN A 171 -40.96 -5.64 -10.66
CA ASN A 171 -40.75 -7.05 -10.94
C ASN A 171 -40.97 -7.31 -12.44
N ILE A 172 -39.92 -7.08 -13.23
CA ILE A 172 -39.90 -7.40 -14.66
C ILE A 172 -39.28 -8.78 -14.82
N GLN A 173 -40.14 -9.79 -14.99
CA GLN A 173 -39.68 -11.13 -15.34
C GLN A 173 -39.35 -11.19 -16.84
N PRO A 174 -38.18 -11.74 -17.23
CA PRO A 174 -37.89 -11.95 -18.63
C PRO A 174 -38.88 -12.96 -19.21
N ALA A 175 -39.41 -12.68 -20.39
CA ALA A 175 -40.23 -13.62 -21.12
C ALA A 175 -39.35 -14.79 -21.60
N LEU A 176 -39.76 -16.02 -21.31
CA LEU A 176 -39.06 -17.21 -21.81
C LEU A 176 -39.33 -17.38 -23.32
N LEU A 177 -38.27 -17.66 -24.07
CA LEU A 177 -38.36 -18.00 -25.48
C LEU A 177 -38.82 -19.44 -25.65
N ALA A 178 -39.72 -19.66 -26.62
CA ALA A 178 -40.08 -21.00 -27.04
C ALA A 178 -38.89 -21.65 -27.79
N ALA A 179 -38.78 -22.98 -27.67
CA ALA A 179 -37.84 -23.73 -28.47
C ALA A 179 -38.27 -23.74 -29.94
N SER A 180 -37.32 -23.53 -30.85
CA SER A 180 -37.54 -23.59 -32.29
C SER A 180 -36.39 -24.33 -32.98
N PRO A 181 -36.61 -24.93 -34.16
CA PRO A 181 -35.51 -25.38 -34.99
C PRO A 181 -34.65 -24.18 -35.42
N LEU A 182 -33.38 -24.43 -35.74
CA LEU A 182 -32.50 -23.43 -36.32
C LEU A 182 -33.03 -23.03 -37.71
N PRO A 183 -33.26 -21.73 -37.99
CA PRO A 183 -33.67 -21.27 -39.31
C PRO A 183 -32.52 -21.39 -40.32
N ASP A 184 -32.84 -21.31 -41.61
CA ASP A 184 -31.81 -21.17 -42.65
C ASP A 184 -31.08 -19.83 -42.50
N ALA A 185 -29.79 -19.80 -42.87
CA ALA A 185 -29.01 -18.57 -42.85
C ALA A 185 -29.61 -17.53 -43.81
N VAL A 186 -29.72 -16.28 -43.36
CA VAL A 186 -30.24 -15.15 -44.15
C VAL A 186 -29.35 -14.92 -45.38
N ALA A 187 -28.04 -14.97 -45.17
CA ALA A 187 -27.04 -14.88 -46.22
C ALA A 187 -25.70 -15.47 -45.79
N GLN A 188 -24.79 -15.59 -46.75
CA GLN A 188 -23.40 -15.96 -46.52
C GLN A 188 -22.49 -14.77 -46.83
N LEU A 189 -21.62 -14.42 -45.88
CA LEU A 189 -20.78 -13.23 -45.96
C LEU A 189 -19.29 -13.59 -45.97
N PRO A 190 -18.44 -12.89 -46.74
CA PRO A 190 -16.99 -13.01 -46.61
C PRO A 190 -16.54 -12.60 -45.20
N PHE A 191 -15.83 -13.49 -44.52
CA PHE A 191 -15.38 -13.33 -43.14
C PHE A 191 -13.88 -13.58 -43.00
N TYR A 192 -13.14 -12.60 -42.49
CA TYR A 192 -11.72 -12.75 -42.27
C TYR A 192 -11.41 -13.14 -40.83
N CYS A 193 -10.72 -14.26 -40.64
CA CYS A 193 -10.34 -14.81 -39.34
C CYS A 193 -8.87 -15.26 -39.34
N PRO A 194 -8.30 -15.59 -38.16
CA PRO A 194 -6.99 -16.22 -38.12
C PRO A 194 -6.95 -17.48 -39.00
N GLY A 195 -6.06 -17.49 -39.99
CA GLY A 195 -5.99 -18.55 -41.00
C GLY A 195 -6.58 -18.19 -42.37
N GLY A 196 -7.13 -16.98 -42.55
CA GLY A 196 -7.50 -16.43 -43.86
C GLY A 196 -9.00 -16.13 -44.03
N TRP A 197 -9.39 -15.84 -45.28
CA TRP A 197 -10.78 -15.63 -45.67
C TRP A 197 -11.59 -16.92 -45.58
N ARG A 198 -12.77 -16.83 -44.97
CA ARG A 198 -13.80 -17.87 -44.89
C ARG A 198 -15.15 -17.27 -45.23
N THR A 199 -16.17 -18.11 -45.27
CA THR A 199 -17.58 -17.70 -45.38
C THR A 199 -18.22 -17.83 -44.01
N ALA A 200 -18.96 -16.81 -43.55
CA ALA A 200 -19.75 -16.86 -42.32
C ALA A 200 -21.24 -16.82 -42.63
N ASP A 201 -22.01 -17.65 -41.93
CA ASP A 201 -23.47 -17.63 -42.01
C ASP A 201 -24.02 -16.46 -41.18
N TRP A 202 -24.95 -15.70 -41.77
CA TRP A 202 -25.67 -14.62 -41.11
C TRP A 202 -27.02 -15.15 -40.59
N PHE A 203 -27.28 -14.95 -39.30
CA PHE A 203 -28.60 -15.10 -38.68
C PHE A 203 -29.11 -13.78 -38.08
N ASP A 204 -30.41 -13.51 -38.19
CA ASP A 204 -31.05 -12.43 -37.43
C ASP A 204 -31.48 -12.93 -36.06
N ARG A 205 -31.13 -12.17 -35.00
CA ARG A 205 -31.35 -12.56 -33.61
C ARG A 205 -32.82 -12.85 -33.33
N VAL A 206 -33.73 -12.10 -33.95
CA VAL A 206 -35.19 -12.21 -33.74
C VAL A 206 -35.77 -13.57 -34.16
N ASP A 207 -35.10 -14.27 -35.08
CA ASP A 207 -35.57 -15.55 -35.63
C ASP A 207 -35.02 -16.77 -34.85
N LEU A 208 -34.15 -16.54 -33.87
CA LEU A 208 -33.51 -17.59 -33.08
C LEU A 208 -34.28 -17.88 -31.78
N GLY A 209 -34.97 -19.02 -31.73
CA GLY A 209 -35.62 -19.55 -30.52
C GLY A 209 -34.67 -20.31 -29.59
N ALA A 210 -35.18 -20.66 -28.40
CA ALA A 210 -34.41 -21.37 -27.38
C ALA A 210 -33.89 -22.72 -27.90
N GLY A 211 -32.67 -23.08 -27.51
CA GLY A 211 -32.02 -24.34 -27.91
C GLY A 211 -31.38 -24.31 -29.31
N CYS A 212 -31.56 -23.26 -30.11
CA CYS A 212 -30.81 -23.09 -31.37
C CYS A 212 -29.30 -23.09 -31.09
N ALA A 213 -28.53 -23.79 -31.93
CA ALA A 213 -27.09 -23.90 -31.82
C ALA A 213 -26.41 -23.56 -33.16
N ILE A 214 -25.49 -22.60 -33.15
CA ILE A 214 -24.82 -22.05 -34.32
C ILE A 214 -23.30 -22.23 -34.16
N ASP A 215 -22.68 -22.96 -35.07
CA ASP A 215 -21.22 -23.12 -35.10
C ASP A 215 -20.56 -21.96 -35.85
N GLY A 216 -19.45 -21.45 -35.31
CA GLY A 216 -18.64 -20.44 -36.00
C GLY A 216 -17.87 -21.00 -37.20
N PRO A 217 -17.58 -20.20 -38.25
CA PRO A 217 -17.79 -18.75 -38.34
C PRO A 217 -19.25 -18.36 -38.64
N ALA A 218 -19.83 -17.52 -37.79
CA ALA A 218 -21.18 -16.99 -37.99
C ALA A 218 -21.30 -15.55 -37.45
N ILE A 219 -22.26 -14.79 -37.98
CA ILE A 219 -22.59 -13.44 -37.52
C ILE A 219 -24.07 -13.40 -37.16
N ILE A 220 -24.37 -12.99 -35.93
CA ILE A 220 -25.73 -12.81 -35.44
C ILE A 220 -25.98 -11.32 -35.31
N PHE A 221 -26.90 -10.80 -36.13
CA PHE A 221 -27.30 -9.39 -36.08
C PHE A 221 -28.52 -9.21 -35.19
N ASP A 222 -28.46 -8.18 -34.35
CA ASP A 222 -29.53 -7.70 -33.49
C ASP A 222 -29.78 -6.23 -33.87
N ASP A 223 -30.98 -5.71 -33.62
CA ASP A 223 -31.32 -4.30 -33.85
C ASP A 223 -30.36 -3.34 -33.13
N SER A 224 -29.75 -3.78 -32.03
CA SER A 224 -28.92 -2.96 -31.15
C SER A 224 -27.46 -3.44 -31.02
N ALA A 225 -27.10 -4.58 -31.59
CA ALA A 225 -25.79 -5.19 -31.41
C ALA A 225 -25.39 -6.14 -32.54
N THR A 226 -24.11 -6.50 -32.61
CA THR A 226 -23.62 -7.56 -33.50
C THR A 226 -22.77 -8.55 -32.72
N THR A 227 -23.11 -9.83 -32.82
CA THR A 227 -22.35 -10.91 -32.19
C THR A 227 -21.61 -11.72 -33.25
N VAL A 228 -20.31 -11.85 -33.10
CA VAL A 228 -19.47 -12.67 -33.98
C VAL A 228 -19.11 -13.97 -33.27
N VAL A 229 -19.47 -15.08 -33.89
CA VAL A 229 -19.09 -16.43 -33.44
C VAL A 229 -17.87 -16.85 -34.25
N ASP A 230 -16.67 -16.66 -33.69
CA ASP A 230 -15.42 -17.04 -34.38
C ASP A 230 -15.33 -18.57 -34.57
N PRO A 231 -14.56 -19.07 -35.56
CA PRO A 231 -14.29 -20.49 -35.72
C PRO A 231 -13.83 -21.16 -34.42
N GLY A 232 -14.42 -22.32 -34.11
CA GLY A 232 -14.14 -23.05 -32.87
C GLY A 232 -14.99 -22.64 -31.67
N TRP A 233 -15.90 -21.68 -31.84
CA TRP A 233 -16.96 -21.37 -30.88
C TRP A 233 -18.31 -21.86 -31.40
N ARG A 234 -19.22 -22.17 -30.47
CA ARG A 234 -20.63 -22.47 -30.74
C ARG A 234 -21.50 -21.55 -29.91
N ALA A 235 -22.38 -20.80 -30.55
CA ALA A 235 -23.43 -20.03 -29.88
C ALA A 235 -24.66 -20.92 -29.64
N GLY A 236 -25.26 -20.83 -28.45
CA GLY A 236 -26.52 -21.44 -28.09
C GLY A 236 -27.47 -20.40 -27.52
N VAL A 237 -28.76 -20.50 -27.83
CA VAL A 237 -29.80 -19.62 -27.25
C VAL A 237 -30.37 -20.30 -26.01
N LEU A 238 -30.28 -19.65 -24.85
CA LEU A 238 -30.91 -20.11 -23.60
C LEU A 238 -32.41 -19.78 -23.60
N ASP A 239 -33.16 -20.38 -22.67
CA ASP A 239 -34.61 -20.19 -22.51
C ASP A 239 -34.98 -18.76 -22.12
N ASP A 240 -34.13 -18.08 -21.35
CA ASP A 240 -34.26 -16.65 -21.02
C ASP A 240 -33.77 -15.71 -22.14
N GLY A 241 -33.36 -16.28 -23.29
CA GLY A 241 -32.92 -15.56 -24.48
C GLY A 241 -31.47 -15.11 -24.48
N HIS A 242 -30.67 -15.41 -23.46
CA HIS A 242 -29.22 -15.16 -23.54
C HIS A 242 -28.59 -15.97 -24.67
N LEU A 243 -27.58 -15.38 -25.32
CA LEU A 243 -26.65 -16.16 -26.14
C LEU A 243 -25.51 -16.65 -25.23
N GLN A 244 -25.33 -17.96 -25.19
CA GLN A 244 -24.21 -18.62 -24.55
C GLN A 244 -23.25 -19.12 -25.64
N LEU A 245 -22.02 -18.60 -25.67
CA LEU A 245 -20.99 -19.13 -26.56
C LEU A 245 -20.06 -20.05 -25.77
N LEU A 246 -19.87 -21.26 -26.28
CA LEU A 246 -18.99 -22.29 -25.71
C LEU A 246 -17.84 -22.59 -26.67
N ARG A 247 -16.63 -22.72 -26.11
CA ARG A 247 -15.46 -23.13 -26.90
C ARG A 247 -15.53 -24.63 -27.21
N ARG A 248 -15.42 -25.01 -28.49
CA ARG A 248 -15.35 -26.41 -28.95
C ARG A 248 -13.97 -27.00 -28.69
N GLU A 249 -13.92 -28.23 -28.19
CA GLU A 249 -12.76 -28.84 -27.51
C GLU A 249 -11.52 -29.19 -28.36
N GLU A 250 -11.44 -28.89 -29.66
CA GLU A 250 -10.32 -29.37 -30.49
C GLU A 250 -8.98 -28.62 -30.37
N THR A 251 -8.86 -27.54 -29.57
CA THR A 251 -7.61 -26.74 -29.55
C THR A 251 -7.08 -26.29 -28.19
N VAL A 252 -7.60 -26.78 -27.06
CA VAL A 252 -7.03 -26.43 -25.75
C VAL A 252 -6.74 -27.71 -24.97
N LYS A 253 -5.47 -28.11 -24.92
CA LYS A 253 -5.01 -29.09 -23.92
C LYS A 253 -5.50 -28.61 -22.55
N PRO A 254 -6.17 -29.44 -21.74
CA PRO A 254 -6.55 -29.05 -20.39
C PRO A 254 -5.28 -28.61 -19.67
N ALA A 255 -5.24 -27.35 -19.23
CA ALA A 255 -4.19 -26.88 -18.35
C ALA A 255 -4.18 -27.82 -17.14
N ASN A 256 -3.03 -28.46 -16.91
CA ASN A 256 -2.82 -29.41 -15.83
C ASN A 256 -3.43 -28.88 -14.52
N GLY A 257 -4.08 -29.79 -13.77
CA GLY A 257 -5.06 -29.48 -12.73
C GLY A 257 -4.66 -28.47 -11.63
N ARG A 258 -5.63 -28.19 -10.77
CA ARG A 258 -5.54 -27.24 -9.64
C ARG A 258 -4.29 -27.40 -8.75
N ALA A 259 -3.66 -28.58 -8.74
CA ALA A 259 -2.48 -28.93 -7.94
C ALA A 259 -1.17 -29.07 -8.74
N ALA A 260 -1.00 -28.34 -9.85
CA ALA A 260 0.26 -28.34 -10.59
C ALA A 260 1.31 -27.44 -9.94
N THR A 261 2.46 -28.00 -9.57
CA THR A 261 3.60 -27.29 -8.95
C THR A 261 4.63 -26.78 -9.95
N GLY A 262 4.46 -27.09 -11.25
CA GLY A 262 5.35 -26.64 -12.32
C GLY A 262 5.23 -25.14 -12.60
N ALA A 263 6.32 -24.50 -12.99
CA ALA A 263 6.33 -23.08 -13.35
C ALA A 263 5.49 -22.85 -14.63
N ASP A 264 4.39 -22.13 -14.48
CA ASP A 264 3.50 -21.70 -15.57
C ASP A 264 3.43 -20.16 -15.55
N PRO A 265 3.73 -19.45 -16.67
CA PRO A 265 3.77 -18.00 -16.69
C PRO A 265 2.45 -17.30 -16.34
N ILE A 266 1.31 -17.90 -16.68
CA ILE A 266 -0.02 -17.32 -16.39
C ILE A 266 -0.27 -17.44 -14.88
N ARG A 267 -0.05 -18.63 -14.32
CA ARG A 267 -0.20 -18.86 -12.88
C ARG A 267 0.82 -18.06 -12.07
N LEU A 268 2.04 -17.87 -12.56
CA LEU A 268 3.04 -17.05 -11.89
C LEU A 268 2.51 -15.62 -11.69
N GLU A 269 1.87 -15.05 -12.70
CA GLU A 269 1.24 -13.73 -12.60
C GLU A 269 0.04 -13.73 -11.64
N VAL A 270 -0.78 -14.79 -11.64
CA VAL A 270 -1.89 -14.94 -10.68
C VAL A 270 -1.36 -14.98 -9.24
N PHE A 271 -0.36 -15.81 -8.96
CA PHE A 271 0.24 -15.93 -7.63
C PHE A 271 0.96 -14.66 -7.19
N ASN A 272 1.67 -13.96 -8.10
CA ASN A 272 2.22 -12.63 -7.82
C ASN A 272 1.16 -11.68 -7.27
N ASN A 273 0.02 -11.58 -7.97
CA ASN A 273 -1.06 -10.69 -7.56
C ASN A 273 -1.76 -11.17 -6.29
N LEU A 274 -1.92 -12.49 -6.09
CA LEU A 274 -2.46 -13.06 -4.85
C LEU A 274 -1.60 -12.72 -3.62
N PHE A 275 -0.29 -12.91 -3.70
CA PHE A 275 0.62 -12.59 -2.59
C PHE A 275 0.65 -11.09 -2.29
N MET A 276 0.64 -10.25 -3.32
CA MET A 276 0.51 -8.80 -3.17
C MET A 276 -0.84 -8.38 -2.60
N HIS A 277 -1.91 -9.08 -2.96
CA HIS A 277 -3.25 -8.85 -2.43
C HIS A 277 -3.30 -9.12 -0.92
N ILE A 278 -2.73 -10.23 -0.45
CA ILE A 278 -2.62 -10.56 0.98
C ILE A 278 -1.98 -9.39 1.74
N ALA A 279 -0.80 -8.95 1.30
CA ALA A 279 -0.07 -7.84 1.93
C ALA A 279 -0.88 -6.53 1.90
N THR A 280 -1.60 -6.26 0.81
CA THR A 280 -2.42 -5.06 0.65
C THR A 280 -3.65 -5.09 1.57
N GLN A 281 -4.31 -6.23 1.73
CA GLN A 281 -5.42 -6.40 2.66
C GLN A 281 -4.99 -6.20 4.11
N MET A 282 -3.81 -6.69 4.49
CA MET A 282 -3.21 -6.38 5.80
C MET A 282 -3.06 -4.87 5.99
N GLY A 283 -2.51 -4.16 4.99
CA GLY A 283 -2.33 -2.71 5.04
C GLY A 283 -3.63 -1.91 5.14
N VAL A 284 -4.69 -2.35 4.47
CA VAL A 284 -6.03 -1.74 4.59
C VAL A 284 -6.54 -1.85 6.02
N VAL A 285 -6.41 -3.02 6.66
CA VAL A 285 -6.81 -3.21 8.06
C VAL A 285 -5.96 -2.36 8.99
N LEU A 286 -4.63 -2.33 8.79
CA LEU A 286 -3.72 -1.52 9.62
C LEU A 286 -4.08 -0.04 9.56
N ARG A 287 -4.24 0.51 8.36
CA ARG A 287 -4.62 1.92 8.16
C ARG A 287 -5.93 2.28 8.86
N ASN A 288 -6.94 1.40 8.75
CA ASN A 288 -8.26 1.66 9.30
C ASN A 288 -8.28 1.53 10.83
N THR A 289 -7.52 0.58 11.39
CA THR A 289 -7.55 0.30 12.84
C THR A 289 -6.56 1.12 13.66
N ALA A 290 -5.53 1.69 13.04
CA ALA A 290 -4.53 2.49 13.74
C ALA A 290 -5.12 3.80 14.31
N HIS A 291 -4.52 4.25 15.41
CA HIS A 291 -4.92 5.46 16.13
C HIS A 291 -3.99 6.64 15.82
N SER A 292 -2.71 6.40 15.53
CA SER A 292 -1.77 7.47 15.21
C SER A 292 -1.97 8.04 13.80
N VAL A 293 -1.76 9.35 13.66
CA VAL A 293 -1.77 10.05 12.36
C VAL A 293 -0.69 9.50 11.42
N ASN A 294 0.44 9.07 11.97
CA ASN A 294 1.55 8.48 11.23
C ASN A 294 1.15 7.23 10.43
N ILE A 295 0.46 6.29 11.07
CA ILE A 295 0.04 5.07 10.39
C ILE A 295 -1.16 5.36 9.49
N LYS A 296 -2.14 6.10 10.00
CA LYS A 296 -3.44 6.26 9.34
C LYS A 296 -3.43 7.20 8.14
N GLU A 297 -2.89 8.39 8.31
CA GLU A 297 -2.94 9.46 7.31
C GLU A 297 -1.69 9.43 6.44
N ARG A 298 -0.53 9.31 7.09
CA ARG A 298 0.77 9.34 6.41
C ARG A 298 1.15 8.01 5.75
N LEU A 299 0.46 6.92 6.10
CA LEU A 299 0.75 5.56 5.63
C LEU A 299 2.18 5.11 5.91
N ASP A 300 2.72 5.51 7.06
CA ASP A 300 4.07 5.16 7.49
C ASP A 300 4.10 3.76 8.13
N PHE A 301 3.80 2.76 7.31
CA PHE A 301 3.79 1.34 7.68
C PHE A 301 4.09 0.47 6.47
N SER A 302 4.35 -0.82 6.65
CA SER A 302 4.36 -1.82 5.58
C SER A 302 3.90 -3.17 6.09
N CYS A 303 3.30 -3.96 5.20
CA CYS A 303 2.79 -5.29 5.51
C CYS A 303 3.36 -6.27 4.50
N ALA A 304 3.85 -7.42 4.98
CA ALA A 304 4.56 -8.37 4.14
C ALA A 304 4.26 -9.82 4.51
N LEU A 305 4.32 -10.66 3.47
CA LEU A 305 4.26 -12.11 3.53
C LEU A 305 5.67 -12.68 3.36
N PHE A 306 6.01 -13.65 4.19
CA PHE A 306 7.29 -14.37 4.18
C PHE A 306 7.07 -15.88 4.07
N ASP A 307 8.01 -16.57 3.44
CA ASP A 307 8.00 -18.01 3.33
C ASP A 307 8.35 -18.71 4.66
N GLY A 308 8.26 -20.04 4.72
CA GLY A 308 8.55 -20.80 5.93
C GLY A 308 10.02 -20.78 6.38
N GLN A 309 10.93 -20.11 5.67
CA GLN A 309 12.30 -19.84 6.10
C GLN A 309 12.50 -18.38 6.54
N GLY A 310 11.46 -17.55 6.47
CA GLY A 310 11.52 -16.13 6.79
C GLY A 310 11.93 -15.25 5.61
N GLY A 311 11.97 -15.81 4.39
CA GLY A 311 12.31 -15.08 3.18
C GLY A 311 11.15 -14.22 2.66
N LEU A 312 11.43 -12.98 2.24
CA LEU A 312 10.39 -12.05 1.76
C LEU A 312 9.75 -12.59 0.47
N VAL A 313 8.41 -12.67 0.43
CA VAL A 313 7.62 -13.13 -0.73
C VAL A 313 6.94 -11.96 -1.42
N ALA A 314 6.23 -11.15 -0.64
CA ALA A 314 5.49 -9.99 -1.14
C ALA A 314 5.35 -8.92 -0.05
N ASN A 315 5.25 -7.65 -0.45
CA ASN A 315 5.08 -6.51 0.44
C ASN A 315 4.18 -5.45 -0.22
N ALA A 316 3.22 -4.90 0.53
CA ALA A 316 2.43 -3.76 0.09
C ALA A 316 3.31 -2.50 -0.02
N PRO A 317 3.38 -1.84 -1.18
CA PRO A 317 4.36 -0.78 -1.43
C PRO A 317 3.99 0.49 -0.68
N HIS A 318 4.59 0.68 0.49
CA HIS A 318 4.44 1.89 1.30
C HIS A 318 5.81 2.54 1.52
N MET A 319 6.65 2.03 2.45
CA MET A 319 7.97 2.62 2.73
C MET A 319 9.13 1.78 2.16
N PRO A 320 9.99 2.35 1.29
CA PRO A 320 11.09 1.59 0.73
C PRO A 320 12.13 1.11 1.73
N VAL A 321 12.36 1.80 2.84
CA VAL A 321 13.33 1.33 3.85
C VAL A 321 12.87 0.08 4.61
N HIS A 322 11.57 -0.20 4.66
CA HIS A 322 11.04 -1.46 5.21
C HIS A 322 11.41 -2.66 4.32
N LEU A 323 11.71 -2.40 3.05
CA LEU A 323 12.12 -3.41 2.08
C LEU A 323 13.49 -3.98 2.48
N GLY A 324 13.62 -5.30 2.61
CA GLY A 324 14.88 -5.93 3.03
C GLY A 324 15.15 -5.86 4.54
N SER A 325 14.81 -4.76 5.22
CA SER A 325 15.01 -4.65 6.67
C SER A 325 14.01 -5.48 7.49
N MET A 326 12.75 -5.61 7.04
CA MET A 326 11.77 -6.50 7.69
C MET A 326 12.18 -7.99 7.62
N GLY A 327 12.90 -8.41 6.57
CA GLY A 327 13.41 -9.77 6.44
C GLY A 327 14.40 -10.12 7.57
N ALA A 328 15.29 -9.18 7.91
CA ALA A 328 16.18 -9.34 9.05
C ALA A 328 15.42 -9.45 10.38
N SER A 329 14.35 -8.68 10.58
CA SER A 329 13.51 -8.80 11.76
C SER A 329 12.86 -10.19 11.86
N VAL A 330 12.26 -10.68 10.78
CA VAL A 330 11.63 -12.01 10.73
C VAL A 330 12.68 -13.09 11.00
N ALA A 331 13.83 -13.05 10.32
CA ALA A 331 14.92 -14.01 10.53
C ALA A 331 15.39 -14.05 12.00
N THR A 332 15.47 -12.89 12.67
CA THR A 332 15.77 -12.82 14.11
C THR A 332 14.72 -13.54 14.95
N VAL A 333 13.43 -13.27 14.72
CA VAL A 333 12.33 -13.92 15.45
C VAL A 333 12.39 -15.44 15.25
N VAL A 334 12.54 -15.89 14.00
CA VAL A 334 12.67 -17.31 13.65
C VAL A 334 13.84 -17.94 14.39
N LYS A 335 15.02 -17.32 14.33
CA LYS A 335 16.24 -17.84 14.98
C LYS A 335 16.10 -17.91 16.50
N LYS A 336 15.56 -16.88 17.15
CA LYS A 336 15.45 -16.80 18.62
C LYS A 336 14.32 -17.66 19.19
N HIS A 337 13.25 -17.91 18.42
CA HIS A 337 12.03 -18.58 18.90
C HIS A 337 11.69 -19.93 18.22
N ALA A 338 12.58 -20.48 17.40
CA ALA A 338 12.33 -21.74 16.69
C ALA A 338 11.86 -22.90 17.60
N ALA A 339 12.29 -22.91 18.87
CA ALA A 339 11.98 -23.97 19.82
C ALA A 339 10.71 -23.75 20.66
N ASP A 340 10.20 -22.51 20.80
CA ASP A 340 9.10 -22.18 21.73
C ASP A 340 7.86 -21.54 21.06
N MET A 341 7.97 -21.23 19.77
CA MET A 341 6.92 -20.65 18.95
C MET A 341 5.74 -21.60 18.74
N GLN A 342 4.52 -21.08 18.85
CA GLN A 342 3.28 -21.85 18.74
C GLN A 342 2.23 -21.12 17.88
N PRO A 343 1.21 -21.83 17.36
CA PRO A 343 0.06 -21.19 16.73
C PRO A 343 -0.58 -20.14 17.64
N GLY A 344 -0.89 -18.97 17.10
CA GLY A 344 -1.52 -17.87 17.85
C GLY A 344 -0.57 -16.92 18.58
N ASP A 345 0.74 -17.15 18.50
CA ASP A 345 1.75 -16.22 19.04
C ASP A 345 2.02 -15.04 18.09
N SER A 346 2.47 -13.92 18.65
CA SER A 346 3.03 -12.77 17.91
C SER A 346 4.17 -12.14 18.69
N TYR A 347 5.16 -11.63 17.95
CA TYR A 347 6.39 -11.06 18.49
C TYR A 347 6.56 -9.62 18.00
N ALA A 348 7.06 -8.72 18.85
CA ALA A 348 7.36 -7.34 18.51
C ALA A 348 8.86 -7.05 18.66
N LEU A 349 9.42 -6.35 17.69
CA LEU A 349 10.78 -5.84 17.75
C LEU A 349 10.97 -4.53 17.00
N ASN A 350 11.80 -3.66 17.58
CA ASN A 350 12.34 -2.45 16.93
C ASN A 350 13.87 -2.34 17.13
N ALA A 351 14.49 -3.28 17.86
CA ALA A 351 15.91 -3.28 18.15
C ALA A 351 16.75 -3.22 16.85
N PRO A 352 17.50 -2.14 16.60
CA PRO A 352 18.20 -1.93 15.33
C PRO A 352 19.25 -3.01 15.03
N TYR A 353 19.91 -3.46 16.10
CA TYR A 353 20.92 -4.53 16.09
C TYR A 353 20.34 -5.94 15.83
N ALA A 354 19.02 -6.06 15.76
CA ALA A 354 18.29 -7.31 15.58
C ALA A 354 17.34 -7.27 14.36
N GLY A 355 17.61 -6.37 13.40
CA GLY A 355 16.83 -6.21 12.17
C GLY A 355 15.86 -5.02 12.17
N GLY A 356 15.73 -4.31 13.29
CA GLY A 356 15.06 -3.01 13.32
C GLY A 356 15.78 -1.96 12.48
N THR A 357 15.09 -0.86 12.17
CA THR A 357 15.62 0.30 11.44
C THR A 357 15.97 1.43 12.40
N HIS A 358 15.01 1.80 13.25
CA HIS A 358 15.13 2.70 14.39
C HIS A 358 14.01 2.39 15.39
N LEU A 359 14.02 2.99 16.58
CA LEU A 359 13.06 2.61 17.64
C LEU A 359 11.59 2.93 17.32
N PRO A 360 11.22 4.03 16.64
CA PRO A 360 9.83 4.29 16.29
C PRO A 360 9.19 3.24 15.37
N ASP A 361 9.98 2.55 14.53
CA ASP A 361 9.47 1.51 13.63
C ASP A 361 9.39 0.16 14.36
N ILE A 362 8.19 -0.20 14.83
CA ILE A 362 7.96 -1.49 15.48
C ILE A 362 7.49 -2.51 14.45
N THR A 363 8.18 -3.66 14.38
CA THR A 363 7.77 -4.81 13.57
C THR A 363 7.02 -5.82 14.44
N VAL A 364 5.80 -6.17 14.06
CA VAL A 364 5.05 -7.29 14.62
C VAL A 364 5.11 -8.48 13.67
N VAL A 365 5.66 -9.60 14.12
CA VAL A 365 5.81 -10.85 13.36
C VAL A 365 4.87 -11.92 13.92
N THR A 366 4.06 -12.52 13.05
CA THR A 366 3.11 -13.58 13.38
C THR A 366 3.41 -14.84 12.56
N PRO A 367 3.84 -15.94 13.18
CA PRO A 367 3.99 -17.23 12.51
C PRO A 367 2.65 -17.84 12.11
N VAL A 368 2.62 -18.46 10.94
CA VAL A 368 1.43 -19.07 10.36
C VAL A 368 1.64 -20.57 10.17
N TRP A 369 0.68 -21.36 10.66
CA TRP A 369 0.76 -22.81 10.69
C TRP A 369 -0.34 -23.44 9.84
N PHE A 370 0.05 -24.17 8.78
CA PHE A 370 -0.83 -25.08 8.03
C PHE A 370 -0.40 -26.54 8.20
N ASP A 371 0.80 -26.75 8.75
CA ASP A 371 1.32 -28.00 9.30
C ASP A 371 1.64 -27.73 10.78
N LEU A 372 1.37 -28.70 11.67
CA LEU A 372 1.63 -28.58 13.11
C LEU A 372 3.12 -28.75 13.47
N ALA A 373 3.97 -29.21 12.54
CA ALA A 373 5.39 -29.43 12.81
C ALA A 373 6.23 -28.15 12.82
N LYS A 374 5.91 -27.19 11.96
CA LYS A 374 6.63 -25.90 11.84
C LYS A 374 5.78 -24.84 11.17
N PRO A 375 6.07 -23.53 11.38
CA PRO A 375 5.44 -22.47 10.62
C PRO A 375 5.63 -22.68 9.11
N SER A 376 4.54 -22.58 8.36
CA SER A 376 4.53 -22.68 6.90
C SER A 376 4.88 -21.34 6.24
N PHE A 377 4.54 -20.24 6.91
CA PHE A 377 4.75 -18.85 6.47
C PHE A 377 4.91 -17.94 7.69
N TYR A 378 5.33 -16.70 7.46
CA TYR A 378 5.25 -15.63 8.45
C TYR A 378 4.56 -14.41 7.85
N LEU A 379 3.81 -13.70 8.66
CA LEU A 379 3.23 -12.40 8.33
C LEU A 379 3.90 -11.36 9.20
N ALA A 380 4.26 -10.22 8.63
CA ALA A 380 4.78 -9.12 9.42
C ALA A 380 4.18 -7.78 8.99
N SER A 381 3.97 -6.93 9.98
CA SER A 381 3.63 -5.52 9.79
C SER A 381 4.64 -4.68 10.55
N ARG A 382 5.21 -3.67 9.88
CA ARG A 382 6.05 -2.66 10.50
C ARG A 382 5.35 -1.32 10.43
N ALA A 383 5.30 -0.59 11.52
CA ALA A 383 4.61 0.69 11.58
C ALA A 383 5.41 1.70 12.40
N HIS A 384 5.40 2.95 11.96
CA HIS A 384 6.05 4.05 12.68
C HIS A 384 5.12 4.58 13.77
N HIS A 385 5.50 4.36 15.03
CA HIS A 385 4.79 4.92 16.17
C HIS A 385 5.18 6.38 16.39
N ALA A 386 4.20 7.25 16.59
CA ALA A 386 4.43 8.70 16.70
C ALA A 386 5.39 9.08 17.83
N ASP A 387 5.37 8.37 18.96
CA ASP A 387 6.28 8.56 20.09
C ASP A 387 6.37 7.25 20.87
N ILE A 388 7.58 6.74 21.07
CA ILE A 388 7.90 5.55 21.88
C ILE A 388 8.81 5.92 23.08
N GLY A 389 8.83 7.20 23.43
CA GLY A 389 9.67 7.79 24.47
C GLY A 389 10.89 8.52 23.93
N GLY A 390 11.92 8.66 24.76
CA GLY A 390 13.14 9.37 24.40
C GLY A 390 13.12 10.85 24.77
N ILE A 391 14.28 11.49 24.61
CA ILE A 391 14.57 12.82 25.18
C ILE A 391 13.76 13.96 24.55
N THR A 392 13.23 13.78 23.34
CA THR A 392 12.34 14.73 22.66
C THR A 392 11.01 14.08 22.29
N PRO A 393 9.90 14.86 22.23
CA PRO A 393 8.65 14.39 21.63
C PRO A 393 8.86 13.91 20.20
N GLY A 394 8.18 12.82 19.83
CA GLY A 394 8.27 12.27 18.48
C GLY A 394 9.33 11.18 18.30
N SER A 395 10.14 10.91 19.34
CA SER A 395 11.21 9.88 19.31
C SER A 395 12.25 10.02 18.19
N MET A 396 12.42 11.24 17.66
CA MET A 396 13.46 11.59 16.68
C MET A 396 14.43 12.65 17.23
N PRO A 397 15.12 12.40 18.36
CA PRO A 397 16.00 13.40 18.96
C PRO A 397 17.18 13.71 18.03
N PRO A 398 17.42 14.99 17.69
CA PRO A 398 18.47 15.35 16.74
C PRO A 398 19.89 15.15 17.29
N ASP A 399 20.04 15.18 18.61
CA ASP A 399 21.33 15.18 19.29
C ASP A 399 21.56 13.90 20.13
N SER A 400 20.84 12.80 19.82
CA SER A 400 21.09 11.52 20.48
C SER A 400 22.48 10.97 20.12
N THR A 401 23.12 10.39 21.13
CA THR A 401 24.44 9.74 21.05
C THR A 401 24.36 8.27 21.43
N ARG A 402 23.31 7.89 22.17
CA ARG A 402 23.02 6.51 22.56
C ARG A 402 21.57 6.14 22.30
N ILE A 403 21.32 4.86 22.03
CA ILE A 403 20.02 4.32 21.64
C ILE A 403 18.94 4.55 22.71
N GLU A 404 19.29 4.56 24.00
CA GLU A 404 18.32 4.74 25.08
C GLU A 404 17.70 6.14 25.07
N GLN A 405 18.38 7.13 24.48
CA GLN A 405 17.86 8.49 24.32
C GLN A 405 16.75 8.59 23.26
N GLU A 406 16.61 7.57 22.41
CA GLU A 406 15.67 7.55 21.28
C GLU A 406 14.31 6.92 21.64
N GLY A 407 14.21 6.26 22.80
CA GLY A 407 12.96 5.69 23.32
C GLY A 407 13.05 4.23 23.73
N THR A 408 11.90 3.56 23.75
CA THR A 408 11.76 2.20 24.27
C THR A 408 12.27 1.17 23.26
N LEU A 409 13.26 0.37 23.68
CA LEU A 409 13.81 -0.71 22.88
C LEU A 409 13.08 -2.04 23.17
N LEU A 410 12.52 -2.62 22.12
CA LEU A 410 11.88 -3.94 22.09
C LEU A 410 12.81 -4.92 21.36
N ASP A 411 13.56 -5.71 22.11
CA ASP A 411 14.40 -6.79 21.56
C ASP A 411 13.62 -8.10 21.52
N ASN A 412 12.86 -8.29 20.43
CA ASN A 412 12.20 -9.55 20.10
C ASN A 412 11.29 -10.10 21.23
N LEU A 413 10.35 -9.25 21.63
CA LEU A 413 9.41 -9.50 22.70
C LEU A 413 8.22 -10.33 22.21
N ARG A 414 7.90 -11.47 22.84
CA ARG A 414 6.59 -12.10 22.63
C ARG A 414 5.50 -11.24 23.27
N ILE A 415 4.61 -10.70 22.43
CA ILE A 415 3.51 -9.81 22.85
C ILE A 415 2.16 -10.49 22.87
N VAL A 416 1.98 -11.55 22.07
CA VAL A 416 0.77 -12.38 22.07
C VAL A 416 1.16 -13.82 22.36
N ARG A 417 0.42 -14.47 23.26
CA ARG A 417 0.50 -15.92 23.52
C ARG A 417 -0.89 -16.52 23.40
N ASP A 418 -1.04 -17.56 22.58
CA ASP A 418 -2.33 -18.24 22.38
C ASP A 418 -3.47 -17.23 22.07
N GLY A 419 -3.20 -16.30 21.15
CA GLY A 419 -4.15 -15.26 20.74
C GLY A 419 -4.42 -14.14 21.74
N ARG A 420 -3.83 -14.16 22.95
CA ARG A 420 -4.01 -13.16 24.02
C ARG A 420 -2.82 -12.21 24.10
N LEU A 421 -3.09 -10.90 24.03
CA LEU A 421 -2.10 -9.83 24.14
C LEU A 421 -1.73 -9.57 25.61
N ASP A 422 -0.44 -9.44 25.89
CA ASP A 422 0.08 -9.06 27.21
C ASP A 422 0.18 -7.53 27.34
N GLU A 423 -0.98 -6.88 27.46
CA GLU A 423 -1.08 -5.41 27.53
C GLU A 423 -0.36 -4.84 28.75
N ALA A 424 -0.42 -5.53 29.89
CA ALA A 424 0.23 -5.08 31.12
C ALA A 424 1.75 -5.03 30.98
N ARG A 425 2.36 -6.06 30.36
CA ARG A 425 3.80 -6.08 30.10
C ARG A 425 4.22 -4.98 29.13
N LEU A 426 3.44 -4.75 28.06
CA LEU A 426 3.70 -3.68 27.11
C LEU A 426 3.63 -2.30 27.77
N LEU A 427 2.59 -2.06 28.58
CA LEU A 427 2.42 -0.80 29.30
C LEU A 427 3.61 -0.55 30.24
N ASN A 428 4.02 -1.57 31.01
CA ASN A 428 5.17 -1.46 31.91
C ASN A 428 6.47 -1.14 31.17
N LEU A 429 6.70 -1.73 29.99
CA LEU A 429 7.89 -1.44 29.18
C LEU A 429 7.88 -0.01 28.64
N LEU A 430 6.74 0.43 28.08
CA LEU A 430 6.60 1.76 27.49
C LEU A 430 6.61 2.87 28.55
N SER A 431 6.21 2.57 29.79
CA SER A 431 6.09 3.56 30.87
C SER A 431 7.26 3.53 31.87
N GLY A 432 8.11 2.50 31.80
CA GLY A 432 9.10 2.20 32.84
C GLY A 432 10.55 2.66 32.56
N GLY A 433 10.85 3.13 31.34
CA GLY A 433 12.19 3.61 30.98
C GLY A 433 12.53 4.99 31.57
N GLU A 434 13.80 5.42 31.41
CA GLU A 434 14.25 6.76 31.85
C GLU A 434 13.49 7.89 31.13
N TRP A 435 13.20 7.70 29.85
CA TRP A 435 12.35 8.58 29.04
C TRP A 435 11.17 7.77 28.48
N PRO A 436 10.10 7.59 29.26
CA PRO A 436 8.97 6.76 28.86
C PRO A 436 8.21 7.35 27.67
N ALA A 437 7.45 6.51 26.98
CA ALA A 437 6.53 6.94 25.95
C ALA A 437 5.53 7.95 26.52
N ARG A 438 5.27 9.04 25.78
CA ARG A 438 4.37 10.11 26.23
C ARG A 438 2.90 9.68 26.17
N ASN A 439 2.57 8.74 25.27
CA ASN A 439 1.24 8.19 25.12
C ASN A 439 1.26 6.66 24.93
N PRO A 440 1.62 5.90 25.98
CA PRO A 440 1.80 4.44 25.90
C PRO A 440 0.51 3.70 25.51
N GLN A 441 -0.66 4.27 25.80
CA GLN A 441 -1.94 3.67 25.38
C GLN A 441 -2.09 3.72 23.85
N GLN A 442 -1.74 4.83 23.20
CA GLN A 442 -1.77 4.92 21.74
C GLN A 442 -0.79 3.92 21.12
N ASN A 443 0.39 3.71 21.70
CA ASN A 443 1.32 2.67 21.22
C ASN A 443 0.69 1.27 21.29
N ILE A 444 -0.02 0.95 22.38
CA ILE A 444 -0.70 -0.35 22.54
C ILE A 444 -1.83 -0.50 21.50
N GLU A 445 -2.62 0.55 21.23
CA GLU A 445 -3.67 0.50 20.21
C GLU A 445 -3.10 0.32 18.80
N ASP A 446 -1.99 0.98 18.47
CA ASP A 446 -1.30 0.78 17.18
C ASP A 446 -0.71 -0.64 17.06
N LEU A 447 -0.20 -1.21 18.17
CA LEU A 447 0.22 -2.63 18.20
C LEU A 447 -0.96 -3.60 17.99
N LYS A 448 -2.13 -3.30 18.55
CA LYS A 448 -3.36 -4.07 18.30
C LYS A 448 -3.76 -4.00 16.82
N ALA A 449 -3.63 -2.83 16.19
CA ALA A 449 -3.85 -2.64 14.76
C ALA A 449 -2.90 -3.48 13.90
N GLN A 450 -1.61 -3.56 14.27
CA GLN A 450 -0.63 -4.42 13.60
C GLN A 450 -0.95 -5.92 13.76
N ILE A 451 -1.37 -6.36 14.95
CA ILE A 451 -1.82 -7.74 15.18
C ILE A 451 -3.05 -8.07 14.32
N ALA A 452 -4.01 -7.14 14.23
CA ALA A 452 -5.19 -7.29 13.38
C ALA A 452 -4.85 -7.38 11.90
N ALA A 453 -3.90 -6.56 11.43
CA ALA A 453 -3.37 -6.63 10.08
C ALA A 453 -2.78 -8.00 9.78
N ASN A 454 -1.94 -8.54 10.67
CA ASN A 454 -1.37 -9.88 10.50
C ASN A 454 -2.46 -10.97 10.53
N ARG A 455 -3.49 -10.85 11.37
CA ARG A 455 -4.64 -11.79 11.37
C ARG A 455 -5.42 -11.76 10.05
N ARG A 456 -5.58 -10.57 9.44
CA ARG A 456 -6.18 -10.46 8.10
C ARG A 456 -5.35 -11.19 7.05
N GLY A 457 -4.03 -11.03 7.09
CA GLY A 457 -3.12 -11.75 6.20
C GLY A 457 -3.25 -13.27 6.33
N LEU A 458 -3.46 -13.79 7.55
CA LEU A 458 -3.69 -15.21 7.80
C LEU A 458 -4.98 -15.73 7.14
N GLN A 459 -6.07 -14.95 7.22
CA GLN A 459 -7.35 -15.31 6.60
C GLN A 459 -7.26 -15.33 5.07
N GLU A 460 -6.61 -14.32 4.48
CA GLU A 460 -6.42 -14.22 3.03
C GLU A 460 -5.53 -15.37 2.52
N LEU A 461 -4.41 -15.62 3.21
CA LEU A 461 -3.51 -16.73 2.87
C LEU A 461 -4.21 -18.10 3.01
N GLY A 462 -5.02 -18.29 4.06
CA GLY A 462 -5.83 -19.48 4.25
C GLY A 462 -6.79 -19.72 3.09
N SER A 463 -7.50 -18.67 2.64
CA SER A 463 -8.40 -18.75 1.49
C SER A 463 -7.67 -19.16 0.19
N VAL A 464 -6.45 -18.67 -0.02
CA VAL A 464 -5.61 -19.07 -1.16
C VAL A 464 -5.18 -20.54 -1.05
N ILE A 465 -4.81 -20.99 0.14
CA ILE A 465 -4.39 -22.37 0.39
C ILE A 465 -5.56 -23.34 0.27
N ASP A 466 -6.75 -22.98 0.74
CA ASP A 466 -7.96 -23.79 0.60
C ASP A 466 -8.32 -24.00 -0.88
N HIS A 467 -8.05 -22.99 -1.73
CA HIS A 467 -8.32 -23.06 -3.16
C HIS A 467 -7.25 -23.82 -3.96
N TYR A 468 -5.96 -23.51 -3.76
CA TYR A 468 -4.87 -24.05 -4.59
C TYR A 468 -4.07 -25.20 -3.96
N GLY A 469 -4.23 -25.42 -2.65
CA GLY A 469 -3.46 -26.37 -1.86
C GLY A 469 -2.08 -25.85 -1.44
N LEU A 470 -1.64 -26.21 -0.23
CA LEU A 470 -0.41 -25.72 0.38
C LEU A 470 0.84 -25.96 -0.49
N ALA A 471 0.98 -27.16 -1.06
CA ALA A 471 2.14 -27.52 -1.88
C ALA A 471 2.26 -26.65 -3.14
N THR A 472 1.13 -26.33 -3.80
CA THR A 472 1.09 -25.44 -4.96
C THR A 472 1.51 -24.03 -4.54
N VAL A 473 0.92 -23.50 -3.46
CA VAL A 473 1.22 -22.16 -2.96
C VAL A 473 2.71 -22.02 -2.64
N GLN A 474 3.30 -22.99 -1.93
CA GLN A 474 4.73 -23.00 -1.60
C GLN A 474 5.62 -23.09 -2.85
N ALA A 475 5.24 -23.88 -3.85
CA ALA A 475 5.97 -23.95 -5.12
C ALA A 475 5.96 -22.59 -5.85
N TYR A 476 4.81 -21.92 -5.89
CA TYR A 476 4.71 -20.61 -6.54
C TYR A 476 5.41 -19.49 -5.76
N VAL A 477 5.50 -19.56 -4.43
CA VAL A 477 6.38 -18.66 -3.67
C VAL A 477 7.82 -18.72 -4.19
N LYS A 478 8.35 -19.94 -4.39
CA LYS A 478 9.68 -20.15 -4.93
C LYS A 478 9.79 -19.61 -6.37
N HIS A 479 8.84 -19.92 -7.24
CA HIS A 479 8.85 -19.44 -8.63
C HIS A 479 8.83 -17.91 -8.73
N VAL A 480 8.09 -17.24 -7.84
CA VAL A 480 8.03 -15.77 -7.76
C VAL A 480 9.37 -15.16 -7.34
N GLN A 481 10.05 -15.76 -6.36
CA GLN A 481 11.40 -15.34 -5.95
C GLN A 481 12.44 -15.60 -7.06
N ASP A 482 12.39 -16.77 -7.70
CA ASP A 482 13.33 -17.13 -8.77
C ASP A 482 13.15 -16.22 -10.02
N ASN A 483 11.92 -15.79 -10.32
CA ASN A 483 11.65 -14.80 -11.38
C ASN A 483 12.18 -13.39 -11.05
N ALA A 484 12.10 -12.97 -9.79
CA ALA A 484 12.65 -11.69 -9.34
C ALA A 484 14.20 -11.71 -9.40
N GLU A 485 14.82 -12.82 -9.01
CA GLU A 485 16.27 -13.03 -9.17
C GLU A 485 16.70 -12.88 -10.64
N GLU A 486 16.05 -13.60 -11.56
CA GLU A 486 16.41 -13.54 -12.99
C GLU A 486 16.21 -12.13 -13.58
N SER A 487 15.20 -11.40 -13.11
CA SER A 487 14.94 -10.03 -13.55
C SER A 487 16.06 -9.06 -13.12
N VAL A 488 16.56 -9.19 -11.89
CA VAL A 488 17.71 -8.40 -11.42
C VAL A 488 18.99 -8.82 -12.15
N ARG A 489 19.23 -10.13 -12.36
CA ARG A 489 20.38 -10.63 -13.15
C ARG A 489 20.42 -10.03 -14.56
N ARG A 490 19.25 -9.88 -15.20
CA ARG A 490 19.14 -9.22 -16.51
C ARG A 490 19.54 -7.74 -16.43
N ALA A 491 19.05 -7.00 -15.43
CA ALA A 491 19.42 -5.61 -15.24
C ALA A 491 20.92 -5.43 -15.00
N ILE A 492 21.52 -6.29 -14.16
CA ILE A 492 22.97 -6.28 -13.87
C ILE A 492 23.83 -6.41 -15.13
N SER A 493 23.35 -7.15 -16.14
CA SER A 493 24.12 -7.40 -17.39
C SER A 493 24.44 -6.11 -18.16
N ASN A 494 23.63 -5.06 -17.96
CA ASN A 494 23.81 -3.76 -18.61
C ASN A 494 24.65 -2.78 -17.77
N LEU A 495 24.99 -3.13 -16.54
CA LEU A 495 25.76 -2.28 -15.64
C LEU A 495 27.26 -2.33 -15.94
N LYS A 496 27.96 -1.30 -15.46
CA LYS A 496 29.41 -1.18 -15.50
C LYS A 496 29.92 -1.04 -14.08
N ASP A 497 31.19 -1.35 -13.90
CA ASP A 497 31.89 -1.06 -12.65
C ASP A 497 31.90 0.44 -12.39
N GLY A 498 31.86 0.80 -11.12
CA GLY A 498 31.89 2.20 -10.71
C GLY A 498 32.11 2.37 -9.22
N SER A 499 32.46 3.59 -8.82
CA SER A 499 32.69 3.94 -7.42
C SER A 499 32.29 5.38 -7.19
N TYR A 500 31.78 5.67 -6.00
CA TYR A 500 31.38 7.01 -5.62
C TYR A 500 31.55 7.24 -4.12
N SER A 501 31.64 8.51 -3.73
CA SER A 501 31.71 8.92 -2.34
C SER A 501 30.88 10.16 -2.10
N SER A 502 30.10 10.15 -1.03
CA SER A 502 29.29 11.30 -0.61
C SER A 502 29.65 11.70 0.82
N VAL A 503 29.77 13.01 1.04
CA VAL A 503 30.05 13.60 2.37
C VAL A 503 28.75 14.15 2.93
N MET A 504 28.43 13.80 4.17
CA MET A 504 27.26 14.27 4.90
C MET A 504 27.57 15.56 5.66
N ASP A 505 26.52 16.29 6.08
CA ASP A 505 26.66 17.52 6.89
C ASP A 505 27.37 17.32 8.24
N THR A 506 27.42 16.07 8.74
CA THR A 506 28.16 15.67 9.94
C THR A 506 29.66 15.53 9.70
N GLY A 507 30.11 15.57 8.44
CA GLY A 507 31.49 15.29 8.02
C GLY A 507 31.78 13.80 7.79
N GLN A 508 30.83 12.90 8.09
CA GLN A 508 30.96 11.47 7.77
C GLN A 508 30.87 11.25 6.25
N THR A 509 31.57 10.23 5.75
CA THR A 509 31.63 9.90 4.33
C THR A 509 31.15 8.47 4.10
N ILE A 510 30.21 8.30 3.16
CA ILE A 510 29.82 6.99 2.63
C ILE A 510 30.59 6.76 1.33
N ARG A 511 31.21 5.60 1.19
CA ARG A 511 31.92 5.18 -0.02
C ARG A 511 31.35 3.86 -0.49
N VAL A 512 31.16 3.73 -1.79
CA VAL A 512 30.76 2.46 -2.41
C VAL A 512 31.53 2.21 -3.68
N SER A 513 31.88 0.95 -3.91
CA SER A 513 32.34 0.43 -5.19
C SER A 513 31.44 -0.72 -5.62
N ILE A 514 31.08 -0.73 -6.89
CA ILE A 514 30.23 -1.75 -7.52
C ILE A 514 31.07 -2.45 -8.57
N CYS A 515 31.26 -3.76 -8.42
CA CYS A 515 31.97 -4.61 -9.37
C CYS A 515 30.99 -5.63 -9.99
N VAL A 516 30.87 -5.63 -11.31
CA VAL A 516 29.91 -6.45 -12.05
C VAL A 516 30.58 -7.67 -12.67
N ASP A 517 30.15 -8.86 -12.27
CA ASP A 517 30.50 -10.11 -12.95
C ASP A 517 29.45 -10.40 -14.04
N LYS A 518 29.81 -10.10 -15.29
CA LYS A 518 28.92 -10.31 -16.45
C LYS A 518 28.64 -11.79 -16.75
N ASN A 519 29.55 -12.70 -16.38
CA ASN A 519 29.37 -14.13 -16.64
C ASN A 519 28.36 -14.73 -15.66
N LYS A 520 28.49 -14.38 -14.37
CA LYS A 520 27.55 -14.80 -13.33
C LYS A 520 26.28 -13.95 -13.30
N ARG A 521 26.28 -12.80 -13.98
CA ARG A 521 25.22 -11.78 -13.92
C ARG A 521 24.95 -11.38 -12.46
N SER A 522 26.02 -11.07 -11.73
CA SER A 522 26.01 -10.72 -10.31
C SER A 522 26.83 -9.46 -10.04
N ALA A 523 26.59 -8.79 -8.92
CA ALA A 523 27.34 -7.60 -8.53
C ALA A 523 27.85 -7.71 -7.09
N ILE A 524 29.07 -7.24 -6.86
CA ILE A 524 29.63 -7.02 -5.51
C ILE A 524 29.48 -5.54 -5.21
N ILE A 525 28.81 -5.20 -4.10
CA ILE A 525 28.62 -3.85 -3.59
C ILE A 525 29.44 -3.73 -2.32
N ASP A 526 30.59 -3.05 -2.42
CA ASP A 526 31.56 -2.95 -1.33
C ASP A 526 31.61 -1.52 -0.78
N PHE A 527 31.27 -1.39 0.50
CA PHE A 527 31.27 -0.14 1.25
C PHE A 527 32.59 0.16 1.97
N ALA A 528 33.68 -0.54 1.63
CA ALA A 528 35.02 -0.27 2.15
C ALA A 528 35.42 1.22 2.07
N GLY A 529 35.99 1.73 3.17
CA GLY A 529 36.38 3.14 3.30
C GLY A 529 35.26 4.08 3.73
N THR A 530 34.04 3.58 3.96
CA THR A 530 32.99 4.32 4.68
C THR A 530 33.43 4.62 6.12
N SER A 531 33.04 5.80 6.63
CA SER A 531 33.44 6.27 7.95
C SER A 531 33.11 5.27 9.08
N PRO A 532 33.94 5.23 10.14
CA PRO A 532 33.62 4.47 11.35
C PRO A 532 32.33 4.98 11.99
N GLN A 533 31.74 4.18 12.88
CA GLN A 533 30.68 4.63 13.77
C GLN A 533 31.07 5.94 14.46
N ALA A 534 30.13 6.88 14.54
CA ALA A 534 30.33 8.16 15.22
C ALA A 534 29.49 8.26 16.49
N GLY A 535 29.90 9.15 17.40
CA GLY A 535 29.16 9.48 18.63
C GLY A 535 27.94 10.39 18.38
N ASN A 536 27.20 10.17 17.31
CA ASN A 536 25.96 10.86 16.93
C ASN A 536 24.91 9.81 16.52
N ASN A 537 23.76 10.25 16.00
CA ASN A 537 22.66 9.37 15.59
C ASN A 537 22.59 9.05 14.09
N PHE A 538 23.57 9.50 13.30
CA PHE A 538 23.68 9.23 11.86
C PHE A 538 24.30 7.86 11.56
N ASN A 539 24.25 6.93 12.52
CA ASN A 539 24.63 5.54 12.27
C ASN A 539 23.42 4.76 11.74
N ALA A 540 23.56 4.07 10.62
CA ALA A 540 22.52 3.26 10.02
C ALA A 540 22.79 1.76 10.27
N PRO A 541 21.83 0.97 10.77
CA PRO A 541 21.96 -0.47 10.86
C PRO A 541 22.20 -1.12 9.48
N ALA A 542 22.86 -2.27 9.47
CA ALA A 542 23.15 -3.01 8.23
C ALA A 542 21.89 -3.37 7.42
N SER A 543 20.77 -3.55 8.11
CA SER A 543 19.45 -3.78 7.51
C SER A 543 18.99 -2.59 6.66
N VAL A 544 19.28 -1.34 7.06
CA VAL A 544 19.00 -0.12 6.30
C VAL A 544 19.88 -0.03 5.06
N CYS A 545 21.17 -0.35 5.18
CA CYS A 545 22.07 -0.37 4.03
C CYS A 545 21.64 -1.41 2.99
N THR A 546 21.27 -2.61 3.45
CA THR A 546 20.73 -3.68 2.59
C THR A 546 19.42 -3.26 1.91
N ALA A 547 18.54 -2.55 2.62
CA ALA A 547 17.31 -1.98 2.07
C ALA A 547 17.58 -0.98 0.94
N ALA A 548 18.56 -0.08 1.14
CA ALA A 548 18.97 0.90 0.13
C ALA A 548 19.52 0.22 -1.14
N VAL A 549 20.35 -0.81 -0.99
CA VAL A 549 20.85 -1.62 -2.13
C VAL A 549 19.70 -2.30 -2.86
N LEU A 550 18.80 -2.96 -2.13
CA LEU A 550 17.62 -3.62 -2.70
C LEU A 550 16.75 -2.64 -3.50
N TYR A 551 16.50 -1.46 -2.94
CA TYR A 551 15.73 -0.42 -3.60
C TYR A 551 16.39 0.03 -4.91
N VAL A 552 17.68 0.39 -4.89
CA VAL A 552 18.40 0.83 -6.09
C VAL A 552 18.37 -0.25 -7.16
N PHE A 553 18.72 -1.49 -6.84
CA PHE A 553 18.71 -2.56 -7.86
C PHE A 553 17.30 -2.89 -8.37
N ARG A 554 16.26 -2.69 -7.56
CA ARG A 554 14.89 -2.83 -8.03
C ARG A 554 14.48 -1.75 -9.02
N THR A 555 14.90 -0.49 -8.82
CA THR A 555 14.53 0.61 -9.74
C THR A 555 15.18 0.45 -11.11
N LEU A 556 16.27 -0.32 -11.23
CA LEU A 556 16.91 -0.67 -12.51
C LEU A 556 16.11 -1.69 -13.34
N VAL A 557 15.15 -2.39 -12.73
CA VAL A 557 14.34 -3.40 -13.43
C VAL A 557 13.11 -2.74 -14.07
N ASP A 558 13.15 -2.60 -15.40
CA ASP A 558 12.06 -2.06 -16.25
C ASP A 558 10.89 -3.05 -16.47
N HIS A 559 10.54 -3.79 -15.42
CA HIS A 559 9.42 -4.72 -15.41
C HIS A 559 8.67 -4.65 -14.07
N LYS A 560 7.37 -4.95 -14.12
CA LYS A 560 6.52 -5.03 -12.92
C LYS A 560 6.76 -6.38 -12.22
N ILE A 561 7.86 -6.48 -11.49
CA ILE A 561 8.09 -7.60 -10.57
C ILE A 561 7.75 -7.18 -9.13
N PRO A 562 7.18 -8.08 -8.30
CA PRO A 562 7.08 -7.82 -6.87
C PRO A 562 8.48 -7.70 -6.29
N LEU A 563 8.63 -6.86 -5.27
CA LEU A 563 9.88 -6.81 -4.54
C LEU A 563 9.90 -7.93 -3.49
N ASN A 564 10.87 -8.83 -3.62
CA ASN A 564 11.02 -9.98 -2.75
C ASN A 564 12.51 -10.32 -2.56
N GLU A 565 12.81 -11.34 -1.76
CA GLU A 565 14.19 -11.72 -1.43
C GLU A 565 14.99 -12.19 -2.66
N GLY A 566 14.32 -12.66 -3.72
CA GLY A 566 14.97 -13.04 -4.98
C GLY A 566 15.82 -11.92 -5.58
N CYS A 567 15.43 -10.66 -5.40
CA CYS A 567 16.18 -9.50 -5.88
C CYS A 567 17.58 -9.35 -5.23
N LEU A 568 17.79 -9.91 -4.03
CA LEU A 568 19.07 -9.85 -3.31
C LEU A 568 20.03 -10.99 -3.69
N LYS A 569 19.51 -12.13 -4.16
CA LYS A 569 20.32 -13.32 -4.48
C LYS A 569 21.49 -13.08 -5.44
N PRO A 570 21.41 -12.20 -6.47
CA PRO A 570 22.55 -11.92 -7.36
C PRO A 570 23.50 -10.85 -6.83
N LEU A 571 23.31 -10.34 -5.61
CA LEU A 571 24.05 -9.23 -5.03
C LEU A 571 24.87 -9.71 -3.81
N GLU A 572 26.17 -9.42 -3.80
CA GLU A 572 27.02 -9.62 -2.64
C GLU A 572 27.29 -8.25 -1.98
N ILE A 573 26.74 -8.03 -0.79
CA ILE A 573 26.84 -6.75 -0.06
C ILE A 573 27.92 -6.88 1.01
N LYS A 574 28.95 -6.04 0.95
CA LYS A 574 30.04 -5.98 1.92
C LYS A 574 30.00 -4.68 2.68
N ILE A 575 29.69 -4.77 3.98
CA ILE A 575 29.65 -3.61 4.88
C ILE A 575 30.78 -3.79 5.90
N PRO A 576 31.73 -2.83 6.01
CA PRO A 576 32.83 -2.93 6.97
C PRO A 576 32.31 -2.92 8.41
N ALA A 577 32.65 -3.92 9.22
CA ALA A 577 32.25 -3.99 10.63
C ALA A 577 32.73 -2.76 11.43
N GLY A 578 31.89 -2.28 12.36
CA GLY A 578 32.18 -1.08 13.17
C GLY A 578 32.13 0.24 12.37
N SER A 579 31.71 0.19 11.10
CA SER A 579 31.39 1.40 10.33
C SER A 579 30.07 2.01 10.79
N MET A 580 29.82 3.25 10.38
CA MET A 580 28.52 3.90 10.59
C MET A 580 27.35 3.14 9.94
N LEU A 581 27.61 2.18 9.05
CA LEU A 581 26.59 1.34 8.39
C LEU A 581 26.40 -0.03 9.07
N THR A 582 27.18 -0.33 10.12
CA THR A 582 27.08 -1.50 10.99
C THR A 582 27.42 -1.11 12.43
N PRO A 583 26.65 -0.18 13.04
CA PRO A 583 26.95 0.28 14.38
C PRO A 583 26.78 -0.82 15.43
N ASP A 584 27.62 -0.76 16.45
CA ASP A 584 27.56 -1.58 17.65
C ASP A 584 26.72 -0.88 18.74
N PHE A 585 26.04 -1.67 19.56
CA PHE A 585 25.36 -1.18 20.75
C PHE A 585 26.36 -0.45 21.68
N PRO A 586 26.02 0.73 22.26
CA PRO A 586 24.70 1.37 22.34
C PRO A 586 24.51 2.57 21.39
N ALA A 587 25.10 2.59 20.20
CA ALA A 587 25.01 3.74 19.30
C ALA A 587 23.57 4.23 19.04
N ALA A 588 23.39 5.55 18.96
CA ALA A 588 22.17 6.15 18.43
C ALA A 588 22.07 5.92 16.92
N VAL A 589 20.84 5.70 16.40
CA VAL A 589 20.62 5.31 15.00
C VAL A 589 19.44 6.01 14.31
N VAL A 590 18.69 6.87 15.01
CA VAL A 590 17.43 7.39 14.47
C VAL A 590 17.61 8.14 13.14
N ALA A 591 18.71 8.90 12.99
CA ALA A 591 19.06 9.57 11.74
C ALA A 591 19.62 8.61 10.68
N GLY A 592 20.07 7.42 11.08
CA GLY A 592 20.48 6.34 10.20
C GLY A 592 19.39 5.92 9.21
N ASN A 593 18.17 5.73 9.72
CA ASN A 593 17.02 5.30 8.93
C ASN A 593 16.54 6.38 7.94
N VAL A 594 16.60 7.64 8.33
CA VAL A 594 15.93 8.74 7.60
C VAL A 594 16.88 9.66 6.81
N GLU A 595 18.11 9.86 7.28
CA GLU A 595 19.09 10.73 6.61
C GLU A 595 20.21 9.92 5.95
N THR A 596 20.83 9.01 6.69
CA THR A 596 21.96 8.23 6.18
C THR A 596 21.54 7.31 5.04
N SER A 597 20.35 6.72 5.15
CA SER A 597 19.76 5.87 4.11
C SER A 597 19.58 6.60 2.77
N GLN A 598 19.21 7.88 2.78
CA GLN A 598 19.11 8.72 1.57
C GLN A 598 20.49 8.90 0.92
N CYS A 599 21.51 9.22 1.73
CA CYS A 599 22.87 9.39 1.26
C CYS A 599 23.47 8.07 0.70
N ILE A 600 23.13 6.91 1.27
CA ILE A 600 23.53 5.60 0.72
C ILE A 600 22.95 5.45 -0.70
N VAL A 601 21.67 5.77 -0.90
CA VAL A 601 21.00 5.66 -2.21
C VAL A 601 21.62 6.60 -3.25
N ASP A 602 21.83 7.88 -2.90
CA ASP A 602 22.49 8.83 -3.80
C ASP A 602 23.91 8.37 -4.16
N THR A 603 24.64 7.80 -3.20
CA THR A 603 25.99 7.26 -3.42
C THR A 603 25.98 6.05 -4.35
N LEU A 604 24.98 5.17 -4.24
CA LEU A 604 24.80 4.03 -5.14
C LEU A 604 24.47 4.49 -6.57
N TYR A 605 23.54 5.44 -6.75
CA TYR A 605 23.23 5.98 -8.07
C TYR A 605 24.40 6.74 -8.70
N GLY A 606 25.17 7.47 -7.89
CA GLY A 606 26.41 8.11 -8.31
C GLY A 606 27.44 7.08 -8.80
N ALA A 607 27.59 5.95 -8.09
CA ALA A 607 28.51 4.88 -8.49
C ALA A 607 28.08 4.19 -9.78
N LEU A 608 26.77 4.03 -10.01
CA LEU A 608 26.23 3.52 -11.27
C LEU A 608 26.22 4.57 -12.39
N ASN A 609 26.44 5.85 -12.07
CA ASN A 609 26.37 7.00 -12.97
C ASN A 609 25.02 7.06 -13.73
N LEU A 610 23.90 6.90 -13.01
CA LEU A 610 22.55 6.84 -13.60
C LEU A 610 21.66 8.04 -13.28
N GLN A 611 21.80 8.60 -12.07
CA GLN A 611 20.95 9.69 -11.57
C GLN A 611 21.79 10.61 -10.69
N ALA A 612 21.60 11.93 -10.84
CA ALA A 612 22.11 12.91 -9.90
C ALA A 612 21.46 12.73 -8.52
N SER A 613 22.03 13.36 -7.49
CA SER A 613 21.49 13.27 -6.13
C SER A 613 20.08 13.85 -6.06
N ALA A 614 19.17 13.19 -5.36
CA ALA A 614 17.94 13.82 -4.92
C ALA A 614 18.22 14.78 -3.75
N GLN A 615 17.18 15.29 -3.09
CA GLN A 615 17.33 16.14 -1.89
C GLN A 615 18.22 15.53 -0.80
N GLY A 616 18.38 14.20 -0.75
CA GLY A 616 19.29 13.49 0.16
C GLY A 616 18.92 13.52 1.65
N THR A 617 17.70 13.97 1.98
CA THR A 617 17.18 14.13 3.36
C THR A 617 15.69 13.85 3.37
N MET A 618 15.15 13.36 4.49
CA MET A 618 13.69 13.26 4.70
C MET A 618 13.09 14.52 5.37
N ASN A 619 13.94 15.45 5.80
CA ASN A 619 13.55 16.71 6.44
C ASN A 619 12.62 16.45 7.63
N ASN A 620 13.06 15.60 8.55
CA ASN A 620 12.23 15.17 9.67
C ASN A 620 11.93 16.35 10.58
N LEU A 621 10.64 16.58 10.78
CA LEU A 621 10.10 17.53 11.72
C LEU A 621 9.35 16.77 12.80
N THR A 622 9.75 16.97 14.05
CA THR A 622 8.98 16.53 15.21
C THR A 622 8.61 17.73 16.07
N PHE A 623 7.43 17.71 16.65
CA PHE A 623 7.07 18.64 17.70
C PHE A 623 6.08 18.02 18.67
N GLY A 624 6.02 18.58 19.86
CA GLY A 624 5.04 18.14 20.84
C GLY A 624 5.28 18.63 22.26
N ASP A 625 4.46 18.07 23.13
CA ASP A 625 4.51 18.20 24.59
C ASP A 625 4.05 16.88 25.23
N SER A 626 3.59 16.90 26.49
CA SER A 626 3.09 15.71 27.18
C SER A 626 1.77 15.16 26.61
N ARG A 627 1.03 15.94 25.83
CA ARG A 627 -0.29 15.59 25.31
C ARG A 627 -0.31 15.37 23.79
N TRP A 628 0.45 16.16 23.04
CA TRP A 628 0.52 16.08 21.57
C TRP A 628 1.92 15.67 21.13
N GLN A 629 2.03 14.68 20.26
CA GLN A 629 3.28 14.27 19.64
C GLN A 629 3.06 14.13 18.14
N TYR A 630 3.88 14.80 17.35
CA TYR A 630 3.80 14.79 15.90
C TYR A 630 5.16 14.54 15.28
N TYR A 631 5.15 13.76 14.21
CA TYR A 631 6.30 13.46 13.37
C TYR A 631 5.88 13.57 11.90
N GLU A 632 6.69 14.25 11.09
CA GLU A 632 6.50 14.41 9.64
C GLU A 632 7.83 14.39 8.89
N THR A 633 7.83 13.77 7.69
CA THR A 633 8.90 13.93 6.69
C THR A 633 8.43 14.90 5.61
N ILE A 634 9.27 15.87 5.23
CA ILE A 634 8.91 16.90 4.24
C ILE A 634 9.63 16.61 2.91
N CYS A 635 8.89 16.67 1.81
CA CYS A 635 9.40 16.39 0.46
C CYS A 635 10.37 17.46 -0.05
N GLY A 636 11.06 17.15 -1.16
CA GLY A 636 12.00 18.06 -1.81
C GLY A 636 12.20 17.70 -3.27
N GLY A 637 13.32 18.12 -3.86
CA GLY A 637 13.59 17.86 -5.28
C GLY A 637 14.16 16.47 -5.54
N SER A 638 13.68 15.79 -6.60
CA SER A 638 14.34 14.57 -7.08
C SER A 638 15.51 14.88 -8.00
N GLY A 639 16.49 13.98 -8.06
CA GLY A 639 17.62 14.09 -8.99
C GLY A 639 17.20 13.88 -10.43
N ALA A 640 17.87 14.55 -11.37
CA ALA A 640 17.72 14.32 -12.80
C ALA A 640 18.59 13.14 -13.28
N GLY A 641 18.28 12.60 -14.46
CA GLY A 641 19.08 11.56 -15.10
C GLY A 641 19.04 11.65 -16.62
N ASP A 642 19.67 10.70 -17.29
CA ASP A 642 19.73 10.70 -18.75
C ASP A 642 18.33 10.45 -19.36
N GLY A 643 17.78 11.48 -20.00
CA GLY A 643 16.46 11.43 -20.61
C GLY A 643 15.32 12.00 -19.76
N PHE A 644 15.57 12.45 -18.52
CA PHE A 644 14.49 12.93 -17.64
C PHE A 644 14.92 14.03 -16.65
N HIS A 645 14.05 15.02 -16.48
CA HIS A 645 14.14 16.03 -15.42
C HIS A 645 13.79 15.43 -14.05
N GLY A 646 14.31 16.06 -13.00
CA GLY A 646 13.82 15.81 -11.64
C GLY A 646 12.39 16.32 -11.45
N THR A 647 11.67 15.71 -10.51
CA THR A 647 10.32 16.10 -10.11
C THR A 647 10.37 17.02 -8.89
N ASP A 648 9.57 18.07 -8.92
CA ASP A 648 9.48 19.07 -7.86
C ASP A 648 8.70 18.54 -6.65
N ALA A 649 9.17 18.88 -5.44
CA ALA A 649 8.46 18.68 -4.17
C ALA A 649 7.85 17.28 -3.98
N ILE A 650 8.63 16.23 -4.21
CA ILE A 650 8.22 14.82 -4.07
C ILE A 650 9.08 14.08 -3.03
N HIS A 651 8.48 13.09 -2.35
CA HIS A 651 9.25 12.16 -1.52
C HIS A 651 10.08 11.24 -2.42
N THR A 652 11.35 11.06 -2.07
CA THR A 652 12.31 10.31 -2.86
C THR A 652 12.92 9.18 -2.05
N HIS A 653 13.30 8.12 -2.77
CA HIS A 653 14.11 7.02 -2.27
C HIS A 653 13.55 6.32 -1.04
N MET A 654 14.12 6.54 0.14
CA MET A 654 13.83 5.74 1.34
C MET A 654 12.53 6.13 2.03
N THR A 655 11.77 7.07 1.46
CA THR A 655 10.44 7.49 1.94
C THR A 655 9.48 7.63 0.78
N ASN A 656 8.22 7.31 1.05
CA ASN A 656 7.07 7.55 0.16
C ASN A 656 5.81 7.81 1.01
N SER A 657 6.02 8.35 2.22
CA SER A 657 4.92 8.67 3.14
C SER A 657 4.12 9.85 2.60
N ARG A 658 2.83 9.90 2.93
CA ARG A 658 2.04 11.09 2.68
C ARG A 658 2.41 12.16 3.70
N LEU A 659 2.25 13.41 3.29
CA LEU A 659 2.15 14.52 4.23
C LEU A 659 0.82 14.42 4.96
N THR A 660 0.78 14.96 6.18
CA THR A 660 -0.50 15.07 6.88
C THR A 660 -1.32 16.15 6.18
N ASP A 661 -2.56 15.83 5.84
CA ASP A 661 -3.49 16.82 5.28
C ASP A 661 -3.57 18.04 6.22
N PRO A 662 -3.48 19.29 5.69
CA PRO A 662 -3.53 20.48 6.53
C PRO A 662 -4.75 20.55 7.46
N GLU A 663 -5.94 20.15 7.01
CA GLU A 663 -7.15 20.18 7.85
C GLU A 663 -7.09 19.15 8.98
N VAL A 664 -6.54 17.97 8.69
CA VAL A 664 -6.30 16.93 9.70
C VAL A 664 -5.22 17.37 10.69
N LEU A 665 -4.15 18.01 10.21
CA LEU A 665 -3.08 18.54 11.05
C LEU A 665 -3.62 19.62 12.01
N GLU A 666 -4.34 20.61 11.50
CA GLU A 666 -4.86 21.74 12.27
C GLU A 666 -5.99 21.35 13.24
N SER A 667 -6.77 20.32 12.91
CA SER A 667 -7.83 19.81 13.79
C SER A 667 -7.28 18.95 14.95
N ARG A 668 -6.15 18.28 14.76
CA ARG A 668 -5.57 17.35 15.75
C ARG A 668 -4.46 17.96 16.60
N PHE A 669 -3.72 18.91 16.05
CA PHE A 669 -2.55 19.50 16.68
C PHE A 669 -2.69 21.02 16.74
N PRO A 670 -2.24 21.70 17.82
CA PRO A 670 -2.34 23.14 17.96
C PRO A 670 -1.24 23.86 17.16
N VAL A 671 -1.28 23.67 15.84
CA VAL A 671 -0.46 24.34 14.84
C VAL A 671 -1.36 24.81 13.69
N ARG A 672 -0.85 25.73 12.87
CA ARG A 672 -1.51 26.20 11.65
C ARG A 672 -0.55 26.18 10.46
N VAL A 673 -1.00 25.65 9.33
CA VAL A 673 -0.26 25.69 8.07
C VAL A 673 -0.38 27.09 7.49
N ARG A 674 0.75 27.79 7.42
CA ARG A 674 0.82 29.12 6.80
C ARG A 674 1.20 29.04 5.33
N GLU A 675 2.04 28.09 4.97
CA GLU A 675 2.49 27.89 3.60
C GLU A 675 2.91 26.44 3.39
N PHE A 676 2.58 25.92 2.22
CA PHE A 676 3.23 24.77 1.64
C PHE A 676 3.29 24.95 0.11
N SER A 677 4.49 25.21 -0.42
CA SER A 677 4.68 25.65 -1.82
C SER A 677 5.96 25.06 -2.42
N ILE A 678 6.06 25.05 -3.75
CA ILE A 678 7.31 24.68 -4.43
C ILE A 678 8.34 25.80 -4.22
N ARG A 679 9.56 25.43 -3.84
CA ARG A 679 10.69 26.35 -3.69
C ARG A 679 11.37 26.53 -5.03
N GLU A 680 10.83 27.45 -5.83
CA GLU A 680 11.32 27.75 -7.17
C GLU A 680 12.84 28.01 -7.23
N LYS A 681 13.47 27.56 -8.33
CA LYS A 681 14.90 27.75 -8.63
C LYS A 681 15.83 27.13 -7.59
N SER A 682 15.42 26.01 -6.99
CA SER A 682 16.25 25.25 -6.06
C SER A 682 16.84 23.98 -6.68
N GLY A 683 16.28 23.46 -7.77
CA GLY A 683 16.86 22.37 -8.53
C GLY A 683 18.14 22.78 -9.27
N GLY A 684 19.09 21.85 -9.40
CA GLY A 684 20.34 22.06 -10.12
C GLY A 684 20.13 22.15 -11.64
N ASP A 685 20.85 23.04 -12.29
CA ASP A 685 20.80 23.21 -13.74
C ASP A 685 21.55 22.09 -14.47
N GLY A 686 21.12 21.75 -15.67
CA GLY A 686 21.73 20.72 -16.51
C GLY A 686 20.96 20.60 -17.82
N LYS A 687 21.43 19.76 -18.74
CA LYS A 687 20.61 19.34 -19.90
C LYS A 687 19.25 18.85 -19.42
N TYR A 688 19.27 18.07 -18.34
CA TYR A 688 18.09 17.77 -17.53
C TYR A 688 18.21 18.43 -16.17
N ARG A 689 17.35 19.41 -15.91
CA ARG A 689 17.22 20.10 -14.63
C ARG A 689 16.76 19.16 -13.51
N GLY A 690 17.36 19.30 -12.32
CA GLY A 690 16.89 18.65 -11.11
C GLY A 690 15.61 19.29 -10.58
N GLY A 691 14.87 18.54 -9.74
CA GLY A 691 13.61 19.01 -9.19
C GLY A 691 13.80 20.10 -8.14
N ASN A 692 12.85 21.00 -8.02
CA ASN A 692 12.78 21.99 -6.96
C ASN A 692 12.37 21.35 -5.62
N GLY A 693 12.93 21.86 -4.53
CA GLY A 693 12.47 21.60 -3.17
C GLY A 693 11.10 22.21 -2.87
N ALA A 694 10.73 22.21 -1.60
CA ALA A 694 9.50 22.78 -1.08
C ALA A 694 9.78 23.77 0.06
N ARG A 695 8.85 24.72 0.26
CA ARG A 695 8.79 25.57 1.45
C ARG A 695 7.62 25.14 2.30
N ARG A 696 7.86 24.87 3.58
CA ARG A 696 6.85 24.51 4.57
C ARG A 696 6.90 25.49 5.74
N SER A 697 5.79 26.17 6.02
CA SER A 697 5.66 27.12 7.13
C SER A 697 4.55 26.71 8.10
N LEU A 698 4.91 26.55 9.38
CA LEU A 698 4.01 26.13 10.46
C LEU A 698 4.04 27.14 11.60
N GLU A 699 2.88 27.69 11.94
CA GLU A 699 2.68 28.53 13.12
C GLU A 699 2.28 27.67 14.31
N PHE A 700 2.92 27.88 15.45
CA PHE A 700 2.55 27.19 16.70
C PHE A 700 1.51 28.00 17.46
N LEU A 701 0.49 27.32 18.00
CA LEU A 701 -0.60 27.96 18.74
C LEU A 701 -0.49 27.72 20.25
N ARG A 702 0.53 26.97 20.69
CA ARG A 702 0.84 26.64 22.08
C ARG A 702 2.35 26.51 22.29
N PRO A 703 2.84 26.66 23.53
CA PRO A 703 4.21 26.32 23.87
C PRO A 703 4.48 24.83 23.59
N MET A 704 5.56 24.53 22.88
CA MET A 704 5.97 23.17 22.53
C MET A 704 7.49 23.03 22.42
N THR A 705 7.97 21.79 22.46
CA THR A 705 9.30 21.44 21.99
C THR A 705 9.22 21.01 20.53
N ALA A 706 10.03 21.62 19.67
CA ALA A 706 10.19 21.22 18.27
C ALA A 706 11.63 20.77 18.01
N ALA A 707 11.79 19.83 17.09
CA ALA A 707 13.08 19.37 16.64
C ALA A 707 13.10 19.13 15.13
N ILE A 708 14.25 19.40 14.53
CA ILE A 708 14.55 19.16 13.13
C ILE A 708 15.70 18.18 13.07
N LEU A 709 15.54 17.12 12.28
CA LEU A 709 16.60 16.18 11.94
C LEU A 709 16.67 16.09 10.42
N SER A 710 17.69 16.72 9.84
CA SER A 710 17.79 16.87 8.40
C SER A 710 19.24 17.01 7.90
N GLY A 711 19.50 16.56 6.67
CA GLY A 711 20.78 16.74 5.97
C GLY A 711 20.78 17.87 4.94
N HIS A 712 21.86 18.02 4.18
CA HIS A 712 21.97 18.94 3.03
C HIS A 712 21.64 20.42 3.30
N ARG A 713 22.04 20.94 4.47
CA ARG A 713 22.08 22.36 4.82
C ARG A 713 23.49 22.94 4.66
N LYS A 714 24.52 22.10 4.74
CA LYS A 714 25.94 22.44 4.52
C LYS A 714 26.47 21.90 3.19
N THR A 715 26.13 20.66 2.86
CA THR A 715 26.50 19.99 1.60
C THR A 715 25.34 20.05 0.61
N ALA A 716 25.56 20.60 -0.58
CA ALA A 716 24.53 20.66 -1.60
C ALA A 716 24.31 19.28 -2.25
N PRO A 717 23.08 18.89 -2.62
CA PRO A 717 22.84 17.74 -3.48
C PRO A 717 23.58 17.86 -4.80
N SER A 718 24.42 16.86 -5.11
CA SER A 718 25.34 16.94 -6.25
C SER A 718 24.67 16.73 -7.60
N GLY A 719 25.08 17.52 -8.59
CA GLY A 719 24.82 17.24 -10.00
C GLY A 719 25.63 16.05 -10.51
N LEU A 720 25.26 15.52 -11.68
CA LEU A 720 25.95 14.39 -12.30
C LEU A 720 26.22 14.64 -13.79
N ALA A 721 27.26 14.00 -14.33
CA ALA A 721 27.62 14.07 -15.75
C ALA A 721 27.76 15.51 -16.30
N GLY A 722 28.23 16.45 -15.46
CA GLY A 722 28.40 17.87 -15.83
C GLY A 722 27.19 18.76 -15.52
N GLY A 723 26.13 18.23 -14.93
CA GLY A 723 25.06 19.03 -14.33
C GLY A 723 25.51 19.72 -13.04
N ALA A 724 24.86 20.82 -12.70
CA ALA A 724 25.13 21.62 -11.51
C ALA A 724 24.44 21.06 -10.26
N ASP A 725 25.04 21.38 -9.11
CA ASP A 725 24.48 21.07 -7.80
C ASP A 725 23.18 21.85 -7.53
N ALA A 726 22.32 21.28 -6.71
CA ALA A 726 21.09 21.92 -6.28
C ALA A 726 21.34 22.96 -5.17
N ALA A 727 20.34 23.79 -4.89
CA ALA A 727 20.37 24.65 -3.72
C ALA A 727 20.14 23.85 -2.43
N ALA A 728 21.06 23.96 -1.48
CA ALA A 728 20.93 23.41 -0.13
C ALA A 728 19.66 23.92 0.60
N GLY A 729 19.19 23.10 1.54
CA GLY A 729 18.05 23.41 2.41
C GLY A 729 18.39 24.46 3.47
N ARG A 730 17.36 25.04 4.09
CA ARG A 730 17.48 26.08 5.12
C ARG A 730 16.35 25.97 6.13
N ASN A 731 16.66 26.19 7.39
CA ASN A 731 15.70 26.16 8.49
C ASN A 731 15.73 27.52 9.22
N SER A 732 14.57 28.09 9.52
CA SER A 732 14.48 29.31 10.33
C SER A 732 13.22 29.35 11.19
N LEU A 733 13.32 30.01 12.35
CA LEU A 733 12.22 30.28 13.25
C LEU A 733 11.97 31.78 13.26
N ARG A 734 10.81 32.21 12.76
CA ARG A 734 10.35 33.59 12.93
C ARG A 734 9.56 33.67 14.23
N LYS A 735 10.09 34.40 15.20
CA LYS A 735 9.46 34.63 16.50
C LYS A 735 8.23 35.53 16.36
N ALA A 736 7.30 35.44 17.31
CA ALA A 736 6.08 36.25 17.31
C ALA A 736 6.35 37.78 17.30
N ASN A 737 7.50 38.23 17.81
CA ASN A 737 7.94 39.62 17.80
C ASN A 737 8.53 40.08 16.44
N GLY A 738 8.65 39.18 15.46
CA GLY A 738 9.20 39.43 14.13
C GLY A 738 10.67 39.02 13.95
N ASP A 739 11.40 38.68 15.02
CA ASP A 739 12.80 38.27 14.93
C ASP A 739 12.93 36.94 14.17
N VAL A 740 13.97 36.80 13.34
CA VAL A 740 14.22 35.56 12.59
C VAL A 740 15.52 34.93 13.06
N VAL A 741 15.40 33.73 13.64
CA VAL A 741 16.53 32.91 14.09
C VAL A 741 16.81 31.85 13.03
N ARG A 742 18.05 31.77 12.54
CA ARG A 742 18.47 30.68 11.66
C ARG A 742 18.72 29.43 12.51
N LEU A 743 18.23 28.29 12.04
CA LEU A 743 18.44 26.99 12.66
C LEU A 743 19.42 26.17 11.80
N GLU A 744 20.19 25.31 12.47
CA GLU A 744 21.12 24.37 11.82
C GLU A 744 20.36 23.20 11.15
N ALA A 745 21.12 22.29 10.53
CA ALA A 745 20.58 21.07 9.90
C ALA A 745 19.84 20.18 10.90
N THR A 746 20.40 20.08 12.11
CA THR A 746 19.81 19.40 13.25
C THR A 746 19.65 20.40 14.39
N ALA A 747 18.49 20.44 15.04
CA ALA A 747 18.23 21.38 16.13
C ALA A 747 17.05 20.92 16.99
N SER A 748 17.12 21.15 18.31
CA SER A 748 15.99 21.05 19.24
C SER A 748 15.79 22.42 19.91
N PHE A 749 14.55 22.91 19.95
CA PHE A 749 14.24 24.26 20.44
C PHE A 749 12.82 24.36 20.98
N GLN A 750 12.59 25.37 21.82
CA GLN A 750 11.26 25.72 22.31
C GLN A 750 10.59 26.72 21.37
N VAL A 751 9.29 26.55 21.16
CA VAL A 751 8.44 27.46 20.39
C VAL A 751 7.31 27.98 21.27
N GLU A 752 6.92 29.22 21.03
CA GLU A 752 5.83 29.91 21.73
C GLU A 752 4.65 30.17 20.77
N PRO A 753 3.44 30.46 21.29
CA PRO A 753 2.32 30.84 20.45
C PRO A 753 2.65 32.03 19.53
N GLY A 754 2.37 31.87 18.23
CA GLY A 754 2.65 32.86 17.18
C GLY A 754 4.04 32.74 16.55
N ASP A 755 4.93 31.89 17.08
CA ASP A 755 6.18 31.55 16.39
C ASP A 755 5.88 30.73 15.12
N ILE A 756 6.65 30.98 14.07
CA ILE A 756 6.49 30.33 12.76
C ILE A 756 7.80 29.66 12.36
N LEU A 757 7.78 28.33 12.31
CA LEU A 757 8.88 27.53 11.76
C LEU A 757 8.77 27.49 10.23
N ILE A 758 9.86 27.80 9.55
CA ILE A 758 9.99 27.82 8.10
C ILE A 758 11.09 26.84 7.70
N ILE A 759 10.73 25.85 6.88
CA ILE A 759 11.65 24.85 6.34
C ILE A 759 11.65 24.98 4.82
N ASP A 760 12.81 25.37 4.28
CA ASP A 760 13.12 25.31 2.86
C ASP A 760 13.89 24.02 2.59
N THR A 761 13.28 23.05 1.90
CA THR A 761 13.94 21.78 1.60
C THR A 761 14.91 21.92 0.41
N PRO A 762 15.91 21.02 0.30
CA PRO A 762 16.85 21.02 -0.83
C PRO A 762 16.15 20.69 -2.16
N GLY A 763 16.72 21.18 -3.27
CA GLY A 763 16.40 20.68 -4.61
C GLY A 763 17.15 19.37 -4.92
N GLY A 764 16.94 18.83 -6.12
CA GLY A 764 17.74 17.72 -6.67
C GLY A 764 18.78 18.22 -7.66
N GLY A 765 19.88 17.48 -7.82
CA GLY A 765 20.98 17.82 -8.72
C GLY A 765 20.59 17.72 -10.21
N GLY A 766 21.23 18.55 -11.04
CA GLY A 766 21.07 18.51 -12.49
C GLY A 766 21.88 17.39 -13.14
N TYR A 767 21.50 17.00 -14.37
CA TYR A 767 22.19 15.98 -15.15
C TYR A 767 22.60 16.51 -16.53
N GLY A 768 23.86 16.27 -16.90
CA GLY A 768 24.41 16.71 -18.18
C GLY A 768 24.74 18.20 -18.21
N THR A 769 25.71 18.59 -19.04
CA THR A 769 26.07 20.01 -19.23
C THR A 769 24.86 20.82 -19.73
N PRO A 770 24.52 21.96 -19.11
CA PRO A 770 23.48 22.85 -19.61
C PRO A 770 23.77 23.31 -21.05
N GLU A 771 22.73 23.42 -21.89
CA GLU A 771 22.84 23.98 -23.24
C GLU A 771 22.81 25.52 -23.25
#